data_AF-A0A5M6ZN26-F1
#
_entry.id   AF-A0A5M6ZN26-F1
#
_cell.length_a   1.000
_cell.length_b   1.000
_cell.length_c   1.000
_cell.angle_alpha   90.00
_cell.angle_beta   90.00
_cell.angle_gamma   90.00
#
_symmetry.space_group_name_H-M   'P 1'
#
loop_
_entity.id
_entity.type
_entity.pdbx_description
1 polymer ?
#
loop_
_entity_poly.entity_id
_entity_poly.type
_entity_poly.pdbx_seq_one_letter_code
_entity_poly.pdbx_strand_id
1 'polypeptide(L)'
;MAAKDLKSKDKPAHTAPDAHALEIAEASGGALSAASASTDVSAPPAPADIPPARGGGWLAFLGTAFGLLWLGGAGAYLAGYTDLAALTPAQLAGLSVFAVAPALLFVLAGLLGREVARAGARARRLDLAVARLAAPSGHAEADTARLADAISMQIDRVNAAMESALARLAAMEEVITHHADSLEDSSGKARERAESLVDSLRSERQKLSDVSESLDDKAALIAAAIQDQSKMVAAAAELAESRAADGEKRIRAGADRLKSAGESVEDASNRVTLSLDARSTELRDMADALKARSEGLEAAYLKHRERLGEASEVLRKEQEKIAASLDFHKAELETMTRTARGGADTLKAAAEKSGEVFESAVEAALKRAETLADLVRKESESAARAQDSALKRLREAAEAARETAEAAKASLDAQAGAAEAALERVSEAGFEAARRSDDAFQARLKEAEVLTEKAAHAAETASEAVRKRLADTLEASRAETERVERQLAELRRRLESAPDAARGSAEAIERALSDGLERLTQTAAEASDNAREIDAQFQARIRQNYELLSDFILRMGSVAGGRKPIDLPVNELPDPLSARRSGEPRAKARSPRGDEDADDGAPASDPEDRRPSAARAAKDGREDAHRDADEDDDDAAEAEREGSQSPGGRDPGWRWRDLLASMDPKDEDPEPGARKRR
;
A
#
# COMPACT_ATOMS: atom_id res chain seq x y z
N MET A 1 41.87 -31.65 -49.74
CA MET A 1 40.79 -31.73 -50.74
C MET A 1 39.47 -31.47 -50.04
N ALA A 2 38.48 -30.78 -50.60
CA ALA A 2 38.49 -29.80 -51.69
C ALA A 2 37.23 -28.94 -51.54
N ALA A 3 37.28 -27.64 -51.85
CA ALA A 3 36.14 -26.75 -51.69
C ALA A 3 35.23 -26.74 -52.92
N LYS A 4 33.92 -26.50 -52.72
CA LYS A 4 33.13 -25.60 -53.58
C LYS A 4 31.80 -25.17 -52.96
N ASP A 5 31.39 -23.96 -53.34
CA ASP A 5 30.27 -23.19 -52.81
C ASP A 5 28.92 -23.47 -53.49
N LEU A 6 27.92 -22.70 -53.03
CA LEU A 6 26.76 -22.08 -53.72
C LEU A 6 25.37 -22.54 -53.23
N LYS A 7 24.37 -21.65 -53.02
CA LYS A 7 24.38 -20.18 -52.76
C LYS A 7 22.97 -19.70 -52.30
N SER A 8 22.93 -18.83 -51.27
CA SER A 8 21.88 -17.83 -50.92
C SER A 8 20.37 -18.20 -50.99
N LYS A 9 19.66 -17.93 -49.88
CA LYS A 9 18.54 -16.96 -49.92
C LYS A 9 18.31 -16.30 -48.56
N ASP A 10 18.25 -14.97 -48.55
CA ASP A 10 18.11 -14.16 -47.32
C ASP A 10 16.65 -13.96 -46.89
N LYS A 11 16.39 -14.04 -45.58
CA LYS A 11 15.48 -13.12 -44.86
C LYS A 11 15.75 -13.16 -43.34
N PRO A 12 15.99 -12.03 -42.66
CA PRO A 12 16.21 -12.00 -41.21
C PRO A 12 14.90 -12.07 -40.41
N ALA A 13 15.02 -12.44 -39.13
CA ALA A 13 13.92 -12.41 -38.16
C ALA A 13 13.73 -11.01 -37.53
N HIS A 14 12.53 -10.73 -37.03
CA HIS A 14 12.27 -9.55 -36.19
C HIS A 14 12.59 -9.86 -34.72
N THR A 15 13.43 -9.01 -34.11
CA THR A 15 13.59 -8.91 -32.64
C THR A 15 12.63 -7.87 -32.06
N ALA A 16 12.47 -7.90 -30.72
CA ALA A 16 11.57 -7.02 -29.98
C ALA A 16 12.03 -5.54 -29.99
N PRO A 17 11.11 -4.58 -29.74
CA PRO A 17 11.46 -3.17 -29.57
C PRO A 17 11.90 -2.85 -28.14
N ASP A 18 13.12 -2.35 -27.96
CA ASP A 18 13.59 -1.75 -26.71
C ASP A 18 13.29 -0.24 -26.67
N ALA A 19 13.24 0.31 -25.45
CA ALA A 19 12.96 1.72 -25.22
C ALA A 19 14.19 2.61 -25.49
N HIS A 20 13.98 3.76 -26.13
CA HIS A 20 14.99 4.81 -26.26
C HIS A 20 14.51 6.12 -25.65
N ALA A 21 15.20 6.55 -24.59
CA ALA A 21 15.25 7.97 -24.23
C ALA A 21 16.05 8.74 -25.28
N LEU A 22 15.63 9.95 -25.61
CA LEU A 22 16.36 10.85 -26.51
C LEU A 22 17.09 11.91 -25.68
N GLU A 23 18.40 11.78 -25.63
CA GLU A 23 19.32 12.76 -25.04
C GLU A 23 19.55 13.94 -26.01
N ILE A 24 19.76 15.14 -25.46
CA ILE A 24 19.86 16.37 -26.25
C ILE A 24 21.32 16.60 -26.66
N ALA A 25 21.58 16.71 -27.96
CA ALA A 25 22.85 17.15 -28.51
C ALA A 25 22.64 18.22 -29.60
N GLU A 26 23.44 19.28 -29.54
CA GLU A 26 23.30 20.49 -30.36
C GLU A 26 24.28 20.48 -31.55
N ALA A 27 23.79 20.82 -32.75
CA ALA A 27 24.64 21.07 -33.92
C ALA A 27 24.06 22.22 -34.77
N SER A 28 24.86 23.27 -34.90
CA SER A 28 24.55 24.58 -35.48
C SER A 28 24.15 24.61 -36.96
N GLY A 29 23.40 25.66 -37.33
CA GLY A 29 23.63 26.39 -38.59
C GLY A 29 22.73 26.07 -39.78
N GLY A 30 21.48 26.57 -39.77
CA GLY A 30 20.61 26.57 -40.95
C GLY A 30 19.52 27.65 -40.88
N ALA A 31 19.77 28.82 -41.47
CA ALA A 31 18.83 29.94 -41.42
C ALA A 31 17.74 29.84 -42.50
N LEU A 32 16.49 29.65 -42.08
CA LEU A 32 15.28 29.89 -42.88
C LEU A 32 14.41 30.87 -42.08
N SER A 33 14.55 32.18 -42.28
CA SER A 33 13.95 32.91 -43.41
C SER A 33 12.42 32.82 -43.36
N ALA A 34 11.82 33.60 -42.45
CA ALA A 34 10.38 33.77 -42.37
C ALA A 34 9.87 34.50 -43.62
N ALA A 35 8.80 33.98 -44.22
CA ALA A 35 8.23 34.47 -45.48
C ALA A 35 7.41 35.77 -45.31
N SER A 36 8.05 36.85 -44.87
CA SER A 36 7.49 38.20 -44.87
C SER A 36 7.65 38.83 -46.26
N ALA A 37 6.88 38.35 -47.23
CA ALA A 37 6.88 38.90 -48.60
C ALA A 37 6.39 40.36 -48.58
N SER A 38 7.18 41.26 -49.15
CA SER A 38 6.87 42.68 -49.18
C SER A 38 5.67 42.99 -50.07
N THR A 39 4.79 43.88 -49.61
CA THR A 39 4.02 44.74 -50.52
C THR A 39 4.10 46.15 -49.99
N ASP A 40 4.92 46.95 -50.68
CA ASP A 40 5.06 48.38 -50.41
C ASP A 40 3.81 49.09 -50.91
N VAL A 41 2.92 49.49 -49.99
CA VAL A 41 1.69 50.21 -50.30
C VAL A 41 1.76 51.56 -49.61
N SER A 42 1.77 52.63 -50.42
CA SER A 42 1.98 53.99 -49.98
C SER A 42 1.01 54.40 -48.87
N ALA A 43 1.54 54.77 -47.70
CA ALA A 43 0.81 55.61 -46.76
C ALA A 43 0.43 56.94 -47.47
N PRO A 44 -0.79 57.47 -47.27
CA PRO A 44 -1.19 58.72 -47.91
C PRO A 44 -0.28 59.88 -47.46
N PRO A 45 -0.02 60.87 -48.34
CA PRO A 45 0.94 61.94 -48.06
C PRO A 45 0.53 62.73 -46.82
N ALA A 46 1.42 62.79 -45.84
CA ALA A 46 1.24 63.66 -44.68
C ALA A 46 1.21 65.14 -45.12
N PRO A 47 0.33 65.98 -44.54
CA PRO A 47 0.30 67.40 -44.85
C PRO A 47 1.63 68.06 -44.49
N ALA A 48 2.13 68.93 -45.37
CA ALA A 48 3.50 69.39 -45.36
C ALA A 48 3.88 70.26 -44.13
N ASP A 49 5.13 70.07 -43.70
CA ASP A 49 5.98 70.99 -42.95
C ASP A 49 5.34 71.94 -41.93
N ILE A 50 5.30 71.48 -40.67
CA ILE A 50 5.66 72.35 -39.54
C ILE A 50 6.83 71.67 -38.82
N PRO A 51 8.07 72.22 -38.89
CA PRO A 51 9.20 71.60 -38.19
C PRO A 51 8.93 71.59 -36.68
N PRO A 52 9.22 70.48 -35.97
CA PRO A 52 8.90 70.37 -34.55
C PRO A 52 9.67 71.43 -33.77
N ALA A 53 8.95 72.39 -33.20
CA ALA A 53 9.52 73.49 -32.46
C ALA A 53 10.27 72.96 -31.23
N ARG A 54 11.60 72.80 -31.34
CA ARG A 54 12.51 72.29 -30.29
C ARG A 54 12.32 73.11 -29.00
N GLY A 55 11.47 72.60 -28.10
CA GLY A 55 10.76 73.38 -27.07
C GLY A 55 11.59 73.79 -25.85
N GLY A 56 12.74 74.43 -26.08
CA GLY A 56 13.61 75.00 -25.05
C GLY A 56 14.41 73.99 -24.22
N GLY A 57 14.20 72.67 -24.42
CA GLY A 57 14.79 71.62 -23.57
C GLY A 57 16.33 71.66 -23.48
N TRP A 58 17.01 72.00 -24.59
CA TRP A 58 18.46 72.19 -24.62
C TRP A 58 18.95 73.27 -23.65
N LEU A 59 18.18 74.36 -23.44
CA LEU A 59 18.58 75.43 -22.52
C LEU A 59 18.52 74.98 -21.04
N ALA A 60 17.53 74.17 -20.68
CA ALA A 60 17.43 73.57 -19.36
C ALA A 60 18.51 72.49 -19.12
N PHE A 61 18.83 71.70 -20.16
CA PHE A 61 19.97 70.77 -20.12
C PHE A 61 21.29 71.52 -19.93
N LEU A 62 21.53 72.58 -20.71
CA LEU A 62 22.74 73.39 -20.64
C LEU A 62 22.91 74.08 -19.28
N GLY A 63 21.83 74.67 -18.73
CA GLY A 63 21.85 75.25 -17.39
C GLY A 63 22.16 74.24 -16.29
N THR A 64 21.58 73.03 -16.39
CA THR A 64 21.90 71.91 -15.47
C THR A 64 23.35 71.44 -15.62
N ALA A 65 23.86 71.34 -16.85
CA ALA A 65 25.25 70.95 -17.12
C ALA A 65 26.25 71.97 -16.54
N PHE A 66 26.01 73.27 -16.70
CA PHE A 66 26.84 74.31 -16.06
C PHE A 66 26.72 74.30 -14.53
N GLY A 67 25.53 74.04 -13.98
CA GLY A 67 25.34 73.90 -12.53
C GLY A 67 26.12 72.72 -11.93
N LEU A 68 26.10 71.56 -12.60
CA LEU A 68 26.87 70.39 -12.20
C LEU A 68 28.38 70.60 -12.37
N LEU A 69 28.81 71.24 -13.47
CA LEU A 69 30.22 71.59 -13.69
C LEU A 69 30.73 72.56 -12.63
N TRP A 70 29.92 73.54 -12.21
CA TRP A 70 30.25 74.45 -11.12
C TRP A 70 30.37 73.72 -9.77
N LEU A 71 29.41 72.85 -9.43
CA LEU A 71 29.47 72.06 -8.19
C LEU A 71 30.70 71.13 -8.16
N GLY A 72 31.03 70.48 -9.28
CA GLY A 72 32.22 69.66 -9.42
C GLY A 72 33.52 70.46 -9.26
N GLY A 73 33.60 71.63 -9.90
CA GLY A 73 34.75 72.54 -9.79
C GLY A 73 34.93 73.12 -8.38
N ALA A 74 33.83 73.52 -7.74
CA ALA A 74 33.83 74.00 -6.36
C ALA A 74 34.24 72.89 -5.39
N GLY A 75 33.69 71.68 -5.53
CA GLY A 75 34.08 70.52 -4.71
C GLY A 75 35.56 70.17 -4.85
N ALA A 76 36.08 70.15 -6.09
CA ALA A 76 37.50 69.90 -6.36
C ALA A 76 38.42 70.99 -5.79
N TYR A 77 38.04 72.26 -5.90
CA TYR A 77 38.79 73.38 -5.31
C TYR A 77 38.85 73.28 -3.77
N LEU A 78 37.72 73.00 -3.12
CA LEU A 78 37.67 72.86 -1.66
C LEU A 78 38.47 71.65 -1.17
N ALA A 79 38.39 70.50 -1.87
CA ALA A 79 39.18 69.32 -1.56
C ALA A 79 40.70 69.50 -1.79
N GLY A 80 41.09 70.41 -2.70
CA GLY A 80 42.50 70.69 -3.00
C GLY A 80 43.13 71.83 -2.19
N TYR A 81 42.32 72.74 -1.63
CA TYR A 81 42.81 73.98 -0.98
C TYR A 81 42.51 74.04 0.53
N THR A 82 41.58 73.24 1.05
CA THR A 82 41.18 73.27 2.48
C THR A 82 41.06 71.88 3.08
N ASP A 83 41.57 71.68 4.30
CA ASP A 83 41.28 70.48 5.08
C ASP A 83 39.86 70.56 5.65
N LEU A 84 38.92 69.86 5.01
CA LEU A 84 37.51 69.89 5.38
C LEU A 84 37.23 69.34 6.79
N ALA A 85 38.14 68.55 7.38
CA ALA A 85 37.98 68.02 8.74
C ALA A 85 38.22 69.08 9.83
N ALA A 86 38.87 70.20 9.51
CA ALA A 86 39.24 71.25 10.46
C ALA A 86 38.23 72.41 10.57
N LEU A 87 37.19 72.45 9.73
CA LEU A 87 36.21 73.55 9.70
C LEU A 87 35.07 73.33 10.70
N THR A 88 34.59 74.41 11.32
CA THR A 88 33.39 74.36 12.17
C THR A 88 32.11 74.13 11.34
N PRO A 89 31.05 73.53 11.91
CA PRO A 89 29.79 73.31 11.20
C PRO A 89 29.16 74.59 10.62
N ALA A 90 29.33 75.74 11.29
CA ALA A 90 28.85 77.03 10.79
C ALA A 90 29.64 77.53 9.57
N GLN A 91 30.95 77.29 9.53
CA GLN A 91 31.78 77.59 8.35
C GLN A 91 31.43 76.66 7.18
N LEU A 92 31.25 75.36 7.43
CA LEU A 92 30.79 74.40 6.41
C LEU A 92 29.42 74.78 5.84
N ALA A 93 28.48 75.26 6.68
CA ALA A 93 27.20 75.78 6.22
C ALA A 93 27.37 76.99 5.30
N GLY A 94 28.13 78.01 5.69
CA GLY A 94 28.41 79.18 4.84
C GLY A 94 29.11 78.83 3.52
N LEU A 95 30.07 77.91 3.57
CA LEU A 95 30.81 77.38 2.41
C LEU A 95 29.88 76.65 1.42
N SER A 96 28.97 75.82 1.94
CA SER A 96 27.98 75.08 1.13
C SER A 96 27.01 76.01 0.40
N VAL A 97 26.54 77.08 1.05
CA VAL A 97 25.70 78.12 0.41
C VAL A 97 26.46 78.79 -0.75
N PHE A 98 27.73 79.12 -0.57
CA PHE A 98 28.55 79.75 -1.61
C PHE A 98 28.86 78.80 -2.79
N ALA A 99 29.01 77.50 -2.53
CA ALA A 99 29.19 76.48 -3.57
C ALA A 99 27.90 76.18 -4.35
N VAL A 100 26.75 76.09 -3.67
CA VAL A 100 25.47 75.67 -4.24
C VAL A 100 24.73 76.81 -4.94
N ALA A 101 24.76 78.04 -4.41
CA ALA A 101 23.95 79.14 -4.94
C ALA A 101 24.21 79.46 -6.43
N PRO A 102 25.45 79.52 -6.94
CA PRO A 102 25.70 79.77 -8.36
C PRO A 102 25.22 78.62 -9.25
N ALA A 103 25.35 77.37 -8.80
CA ALA A 103 24.84 76.21 -9.52
C ALA A 103 23.31 76.21 -9.64
N LEU A 104 22.62 76.62 -8.57
CA LEU A 104 21.17 76.79 -8.56
C LEU A 104 20.75 77.92 -9.52
N LEU A 105 21.51 79.02 -9.60
CA LEU A 105 21.28 80.09 -10.58
C LEU A 105 21.46 79.60 -12.04
N PHE A 106 22.44 78.76 -12.34
CA PHE A 106 22.60 78.19 -13.70
C PHE A 106 21.42 77.29 -14.09
N VAL A 107 20.94 76.44 -13.17
CA VAL A 107 19.72 75.62 -13.37
C VAL A 107 18.50 76.51 -13.60
N LEU A 108 18.31 77.53 -12.76
CA LEU A 108 17.18 78.47 -12.84
C LEU A 108 17.20 79.24 -14.17
N ALA A 109 18.36 79.74 -14.60
CA ALA A 109 18.53 80.41 -15.89
C ALA A 109 18.21 79.50 -17.08
N GLY A 110 18.56 78.21 -17.00
CA GLY A 110 18.19 77.21 -18.01
C GLY A 110 16.68 76.96 -18.10
N LEU A 111 15.99 76.94 -16.96
CA LEU A 111 14.53 76.78 -16.88
C LEU A 111 13.78 78.02 -17.38
N LEU A 112 14.20 79.22 -16.95
CA LEU A 112 13.64 80.48 -17.44
C LEU A 112 13.92 80.68 -18.94
N GLY A 113 15.12 80.35 -19.42
CA GLY A 113 15.44 80.37 -20.86
C GLY A 113 14.57 79.42 -21.68
N ARG A 114 14.29 78.22 -21.15
CA ARG A 114 13.31 77.26 -21.71
C ARG A 114 11.91 77.87 -21.77
N GLU A 115 11.46 78.58 -20.74
CA GLU A 115 10.13 79.21 -20.71
C GLU A 115 10.00 80.43 -21.62
N VAL A 116 11.02 81.30 -21.69
CA VAL A 116 11.07 82.41 -22.64
C VAL A 116 11.07 81.90 -24.09
N ALA A 117 11.83 80.84 -24.39
CA ALA A 117 11.80 80.19 -25.71
C ALA A 117 10.41 79.62 -26.04
N ARG A 118 9.72 79.02 -25.07
CA ARG A 118 8.34 78.53 -25.22
C ARG A 118 7.33 79.67 -25.39
N ALA A 119 7.50 80.80 -24.70
CA ALA A 119 6.66 81.99 -24.84
C ALA A 119 6.83 82.65 -26.22
N GLY A 120 8.08 82.85 -26.67
CA GLY A 120 8.38 83.38 -28.00
C GLY A 120 7.84 82.51 -29.15
N ALA A 121 7.82 81.18 -28.96
CA ALA A 121 7.18 80.26 -29.90
C ALA A 121 5.63 80.36 -29.95
N ARG A 122 4.98 80.89 -28.90
CA ARG A 122 3.54 81.22 -28.92
C ARG A 122 3.28 82.57 -29.56
N ALA A 123 4.10 83.59 -29.25
CA ALA A 123 3.99 84.93 -29.84
C ALA A 123 4.03 84.87 -31.38
N ARG A 124 5.03 84.20 -31.96
CA ARG A 124 5.14 84.03 -33.43
C ARG A 124 3.96 83.28 -34.07
N ARG A 125 3.24 82.44 -33.31
CA ARG A 125 2.02 81.77 -33.77
C ARG A 125 0.81 82.71 -33.74
N LEU A 126 0.75 83.64 -32.78
CA LEU A 126 -0.23 84.71 -32.76
C LEU A 126 0.01 85.70 -33.91
N ASP A 127 1.26 86.11 -34.16
CA ASP A 127 1.61 86.96 -35.31
C ASP A 127 1.16 86.34 -36.65
N LEU A 128 1.42 85.04 -36.85
CA LEU A 128 0.98 84.31 -38.04
C LEU A 128 -0.54 84.09 -38.11
N ALA A 129 -1.25 84.05 -36.98
CA ALA A 129 -2.71 83.97 -36.95
C ALA A 129 -3.34 85.34 -37.27
N VAL A 130 -2.82 86.43 -36.71
CA VAL A 130 -3.22 87.81 -37.01
C VAL A 130 -2.95 88.15 -38.48
N ALA A 131 -1.81 87.72 -39.03
CA ALA A 131 -1.51 87.87 -40.46
C ALA A 131 -2.48 87.10 -41.38
N ARG A 132 -3.07 85.99 -40.92
CA ARG A 132 -4.14 85.27 -41.66
C ARG A 132 -5.51 85.94 -41.51
N LEU A 133 -5.82 86.54 -40.36
CA LEU A 133 -7.05 87.29 -40.13
C LEU A 133 -7.11 88.62 -40.91
N ALA A 134 -5.98 89.12 -41.40
CA ALA A 134 -5.89 90.32 -42.23
C ALA A 134 -6.09 90.07 -43.74
N ALA A 135 -6.34 88.83 -44.18
CA ALA A 135 -6.59 88.50 -45.59
C ALA A 135 -8.09 88.72 -45.94
N PRO A 136 -8.43 89.48 -47.00
CA PRO A 136 -9.83 89.67 -47.42
C PRO A 136 -10.56 88.35 -47.75
N SER A 137 -11.81 88.25 -47.30
CA SER A 137 -12.62 87.03 -47.34
C SER A 137 -13.30 86.80 -48.69
N GLY A 138 -13.38 85.54 -49.13
CA GLY A 138 -14.01 85.18 -50.42
C GLY A 138 -14.00 83.70 -50.81
N HIS A 139 -14.03 82.76 -49.85
CA HIS A 139 -13.81 81.32 -50.11
C HIS A 139 -14.81 80.36 -49.42
N ALA A 140 -15.99 80.84 -49.00
CA ALA A 140 -16.95 80.06 -48.20
C ALA A 140 -17.43 78.75 -48.87
N GLU A 141 -17.68 78.74 -50.18
CA GLU A 141 -18.11 77.53 -50.89
C GLU A 141 -17.00 76.48 -50.98
N ALA A 142 -15.75 76.90 -51.23
CA ALA A 142 -14.63 76.00 -51.42
C ALA A 142 -14.31 75.18 -50.17
N ASP A 143 -14.36 75.80 -48.99
CA ASP A 143 -14.09 75.10 -47.73
C ASP A 143 -15.28 74.23 -47.26
N THR A 144 -16.51 74.59 -47.62
CA THR A 144 -17.69 73.75 -47.37
C THR A 144 -17.65 72.47 -48.22
N ALA A 145 -17.27 72.58 -49.51
CA ALA A 145 -17.08 71.42 -50.38
C ALA A 145 -15.95 70.50 -49.89
N ARG A 146 -14.81 71.07 -49.47
CA ARG A 146 -13.70 70.30 -48.87
C ARG A 146 -14.09 69.58 -47.58
N LEU A 147 -14.93 70.19 -46.75
CA LEU A 147 -15.44 69.56 -45.53
C LEU A 147 -16.33 68.35 -45.85
N ALA A 148 -17.22 68.46 -46.86
CA ALA A 148 -18.06 67.36 -47.30
C ALA A 148 -17.25 66.19 -47.90
N ASP A 149 -16.23 66.50 -48.70
CA ASP A 149 -15.30 65.51 -49.28
C ASP A 149 -14.46 64.80 -48.19
N ALA A 150 -13.94 65.56 -47.22
CA ALA A 150 -13.23 65.01 -46.07
C ALA A 150 -14.12 64.13 -45.17
N ILE A 151 -15.39 64.51 -44.97
CA ILE A 151 -16.36 63.70 -44.23
C ILE A 151 -16.69 62.41 -45.00
N SER A 152 -16.86 62.48 -46.32
CA SER A 152 -17.09 61.30 -47.17
C SER A 152 -15.93 60.31 -47.08
N MET A 153 -14.69 60.78 -47.30
CA MET A 153 -13.48 59.97 -47.10
C MET A 153 -13.36 59.38 -45.68
N GLN A 154 -13.81 60.10 -44.66
CA GLN A 154 -13.76 59.61 -43.27
C GLN A 154 -14.82 58.54 -43.02
N ILE A 155 -16.02 58.68 -43.60
CA ILE A 155 -17.08 57.66 -43.56
C ILE A 155 -16.63 56.41 -44.31
N ASP A 156 -16.04 56.52 -45.50
CA ASP A 156 -15.52 55.38 -46.26
C ASP A 156 -14.41 54.63 -45.50
N ARG A 157 -13.53 55.36 -44.80
CA ARG A 157 -12.51 54.76 -43.92
C ARG A 157 -13.13 54.04 -42.71
N VAL A 158 -14.18 54.62 -42.11
CA VAL A 158 -14.90 53.97 -41.00
C VAL A 158 -15.64 52.72 -41.49
N ASN A 159 -16.31 52.79 -42.64
CA ASN A 159 -16.97 51.64 -43.26
C ASN A 159 -15.96 50.52 -43.58
N ALA A 160 -14.83 50.84 -44.23
CA ALA A 160 -13.78 49.85 -44.51
C ALA A 160 -13.13 49.27 -43.23
N ALA A 161 -12.98 50.08 -42.16
CA ALA A 161 -12.50 49.60 -40.87
C ALA A 161 -13.54 48.71 -40.16
N MET A 162 -14.83 49.02 -40.27
CA MET A 162 -15.93 48.19 -39.76
C MET A 162 -16.04 46.88 -40.53
N GLU A 163 -15.95 46.90 -41.86
CA GLU A 163 -15.93 45.69 -42.70
C GLU A 163 -14.74 44.79 -42.34
N SER A 164 -13.55 45.37 -42.14
CA SER A 164 -12.38 44.62 -41.66
C SER A 164 -12.56 44.10 -40.23
N ALA A 165 -13.27 44.81 -39.36
CA ALA A 165 -13.59 44.34 -38.01
C ALA A 165 -14.62 43.20 -38.02
N LEU A 166 -15.66 43.28 -38.86
CA LEU A 166 -16.65 42.22 -39.05
C LEU A 166 -16.01 40.96 -39.64
N ALA A 167 -15.15 41.09 -40.65
CA ALA A 167 -14.39 39.96 -41.21
C ALA A 167 -13.46 39.30 -40.16
N ARG A 168 -12.85 40.10 -39.27
CA ARG A 168 -12.06 39.57 -38.14
C ARG A 168 -12.92 38.90 -37.08
N LEU A 169 -14.12 39.42 -36.80
CA LEU A 169 -15.06 38.79 -35.86
C LEU A 169 -15.57 37.47 -36.40
N ALA A 170 -15.93 37.38 -37.68
CA ALA A 170 -16.33 36.12 -38.33
C ALA A 170 -15.21 35.07 -38.31
N ALA A 171 -13.96 35.45 -38.63
CA ALA A 171 -12.81 34.55 -38.52
C ALA A 171 -12.52 34.14 -37.06
N MET A 172 -12.80 35.01 -36.09
CA MET A 172 -12.66 34.72 -34.67
C MET A 172 -13.79 33.81 -34.14
N GLU A 173 -15.00 33.94 -34.66
CA GLU A 173 -16.14 33.05 -34.43
C GLU A 173 -15.85 31.64 -34.98
N GLU A 174 -15.33 31.52 -36.20
CA GLU A 174 -14.88 30.24 -36.79
C GLU A 174 -13.79 29.57 -35.93
N VAL A 175 -12.78 30.34 -35.49
CA VAL A 175 -11.71 29.83 -34.61
C VAL A 175 -12.22 29.44 -33.22
N ILE A 176 -13.17 30.20 -32.64
CA ILE A 176 -13.78 29.88 -31.34
C ILE A 176 -14.62 28.60 -31.46
N THR A 177 -15.43 28.45 -32.50
CA THR A 177 -16.23 27.24 -32.74
C THR A 177 -15.32 26.03 -32.95
N HIS A 178 -14.27 26.14 -33.77
CA HIS A 178 -13.32 25.05 -33.97
C HIS A 178 -12.58 24.65 -32.68
N HIS A 179 -12.25 25.62 -31.81
CA HIS A 179 -11.68 25.33 -30.49
C HIS A 179 -12.71 24.74 -29.51
N ALA A 180 -13.99 25.11 -29.59
CA ALA A 180 -15.05 24.51 -28.79
C ALA A 180 -15.27 23.03 -29.18
N ASP A 181 -15.42 22.74 -30.48
CA ASP A 181 -15.53 21.39 -31.02
C ASP A 181 -14.32 20.53 -30.62
N SER A 182 -13.11 21.07 -30.75
CA SER A 182 -11.86 20.40 -30.35
C SER A 182 -11.79 20.14 -28.85
N LEU A 183 -12.29 21.07 -28.02
CA LEU A 183 -12.34 20.92 -26.57
C LEU A 183 -13.37 19.85 -26.18
N GLU A 184 -14.55 19.83 -26.78
CA GLU A 184 -15.60 18.84 -26.51
C GLU A 184 -15.19 17.43 -26.97
N ASP A 185 -14.58 17.29 -28.14
CA ASP A 185 -13.94 16.03 -28.60
C ASP A 185 -12.86 15.55 -27.61
N SER A 186 -11.98 16.46 -27.16
CA SER A 186 -10.94 16.11 -26.18
C SER A 186 -11.53 15.71 -24.82
N SER A 187 -12.64 16.33 -24.42
CA SER A 187 -13.37 16.06 -23.17
C SER A 187 -14.08 14.71 -23.23
N GLY A 188 -14.76 14.41 -24.34
CA GLY A 188 -15.36 13.10 -24.60
C GLY A 188 -14.32 11.99 -24.58
N LYS A 189 -13.19 12.18 -25.27
CA LYS A 189 -12.05 11.23 -25.26
C LYS A 189 -11.32 11.14 -23.92
N ALA A 190 -11.40 12.16 -23.06
CA ALA A 190 -10.89 12.09 -21.69
C ALA A 190 -11.85 11.26 -20.80
N ARG A 191 -13.16 11.47 -20.96
CA ARG A 191 -14.22 10.74 -20.26
C ARG A 191 -14.23 9.25 -20.63
N GLU A 192 -14.19 8.92 -21.92
CA GLU A 192 -14.13 7.53 -22.42
C GLU A 192 -12.94 6.77 -21.83
N ARG A 193 -11.75 7.41 -21.78
CA ARG A 193 -10.57 6.84 -21.13
C ARG A 193 -10.74 6.67 -19.62
N ALA A 194 -11.40 7.62 -18.94
CA ALA A 194 -11.66 7.51 -17.51
C ALA A 194 -12.64 6.36 -17.19
N GLU A 195 -13.70 6.20 -17.99
CA GLU A 195 -14.67 5.10 -17.86
C GLU A 195 -13.99 3.75 -18.16
N SER A 196 -13.19 3.67 -19.23
CA SER A 196 -12.36 2.50 -19.56
C SER A 196 -11.35 2.14 -18.47
N LEU A 197 -10.73 3.13 -17.81
CA LEU A 197 -9.84 2.92 -16.66
C LEU A 197 -10.60 2.42 -15.43
N VAL A 198 -11.80 2.93 -15.17
CA VAL A 198 -12.65 2.46 -14.05
C VAL A 198 -13.07 1.01 -14.24
N ASP A 199 -13.49 0.61 -15.45
CA ASP A 199 -13.82 -0.79 -15.75
C ASP A 199 -12.59 -1.70 -15.72
N SER A 200 -11.44 -1.22 -16.19
CA SER A 200 -10.17 -1.95 -16.09
C SER A 200 -9.77 -2.18 -14.62
N LEU A 201 -9.85 -1.15 -13.77
CA LEU A 201 -9.60 -1.25 -12.33
C LEU A 201 -10.62 -2.14 -11.63
N ARG A 202 -11.89 -2.13 -12.06
CA ARG A 202 -12.94 -3.01 -11.53
C ARG A 202 -12.68 -4.49 -11.88
N SER A 203 -12.25 -4.75 -13.11
CA SER A 203 -11.79 -6.08 -13.56
C SER A 203 -10.58 -6.55 -12.76
N GLU A 204 -9.57 -5.69 -12.57
CA GLU A 204 -8.37 -6.04 -11.82
C GLU A 204 -8.67 -6.27 -10.34
N ARG A 205 -9.57 -5.48 -9.73
CA ARG A 205 -10.05 -5.71 -8.36
C ARG A 205 -10.80 -7.03 -8.22
N GLN A 206 -11.55 -7.46 -9.23
CA GLN A 206 -12.19 -8.78 -9.21
C GLN A 206 -11.15 -9.89 -9.25
N LYS A 207 -10.20 -9.86 -10.21
CA LYS A 207 -9.10 -10.84 -10.28
C LYS A 207 -8.31 -10.93 -8.97
N LEU A 208 -8.06 -9.79 -8.31
CA LEU A 208 -7.39 -9.76 -7.00
C LEU A 208 -8.25 -10.42 -5.90
N SER A 209 -9.57 -10.24 -5.93
CA SER A 209 -10.50 -10.96 -5.06
C SER A 209 -10.46 -12.48 -5.30
N ASP A 210 -10.54 -12.90 -6.57
CA ASP A 210 -10.50 -14.30 -6.98
C ASP A 210 -9.16 -14.96 -6.58
N VAL A 211 -8.05 -14.21 -6.69
CA VAL A 211 -6.70 -14.64 -6.26
C VAL A 211 -6.58 -14.73 -4.75
N SER A 212 -7.19 -13.81 -3.99
CA SER A 212 -7.25 -13.87 -2.51
C SER A 212 -8.07 -15.07 -2.02
N GLU A 213 -9.26 -15.29 -2.57
CA GLU A 213 -10.10 -16.47 -2.26
C GLU A 213 -9.35 -17.77 -2.58
N SER A 214 -8.72 -17.84 -3.76
CA SER A 214 -7.85 -18.97 -4.13
C SER A 214 -6.58 -19.09 -3.27
N LEU A 215 -6.16 -18.05 -2.54
CA LEU A 215 -5.05 -18.10 -1.60
C LEU A 215 -5.51 -18.65 -0.23
N ASP A 216 -6.67 -18.21 0.25
CA ASP A 216 -7.27 -18.70 1.50
C ASP A 216 -7.67 -20.18 1.38
N ASP A 217 -8.24 -20.61 0.25
CA ASP A 217 -8.46 -22.04 -0.07
C ASP A 217 -7.18 -22.87 0.03
N LYS A 218 -6.08 -22.37 -0.55
CA LYS A 218 -4.78 -23.06 -0.49
C LYS A 218 -4.21 -23.05 0.92
N ALA A 219 -4.38 -21.97 1.67
CA ALA A 219 -3.95 -21.88 3.07
C ALA A 219 -4.73 -22.86 3.95
N ALA A 220 -6.05 -22.99 3.77
CA ALA A 220 -6.89 -23.96 4.46
C ALA A 220 -6.49 -25.41 4.12
N LEU A 221 -6.25 -25.73 2.84
CA LEU A 221 -5.76 -27.05 2.41
C LEU A 221 -4.37 -27.38 2.98
N ILE A 222 -3.46 -26.39 3.03
CA ILE A 222 -2.13 -26.54 3.63
C ILE A 222 -2.23 -26.73 5.15
N ALA A 223 -3.07 -25.97 5.85
CA ALA A 223 -3.30 -26.13 7.28
C ALA A 223 -3.87 -27.51 7.62
N ALA A 224 -4.86 -27.98 6.85
CA ALA A 224 -5.43 -29.32 7.00
C ALA A 224 -4.38 -30.42 6.76
N ALA A 225 -3.57 -30.30 5.69
CA ALA A 225 -2.50 -31.24 5.39
C ALA A 225 -1.39 -31.27 6.46
N ILE A 226 -1.00 -30.10 7.00
CA ILE A 226 -0.04 -30.00 8.10
C ILE A 226 -0.62 -30.64 9.38
N GLN A 227 -1.90 -30.43 9.68
CA GLN A 227 -2.53 -31.01 10.86
C GLN A 227 -2.71 -32.53 10.75
N ASP A 228 -3.00 -33.06 9.55
CA ASP A 228 -3.04 -34.50 9.30
C ASP A 228 -1.63 -35.13 9.36
N GLN A 229 -0.64 -34.50 8.72
CA GLN A 229 0.76 -34.92 8.83
C GLN A 229 1.24 -34.89 10.29
N SER A 230 0.81 -33.91 11.09
CA SER A 230 1.13 -33.84 12.53
C SER A 230 0.52 -35.00 13.32
N LYS A 231 -0.74 -35.40 13.02
CA LYS A 231 -1.36 -36.61 13.59
C LYS A 231 -0.63 -37.88 13.17
N MET A 232 -0.25 -38.01 11.89
CA MET A 232 0.54 -39.14 11.42
C MET A 232 1.90 -39.22 12.10
N VAL A 233 2.58 -38.09 12.32
CA VAL A 233 3.87 -38.03 13.03
C VAL A 233 3.72 -38.39 14.51
N ALA A 234 2.66 -37.93 15.19
CA ALA A 234 2.35 -38.32 16.56
C ALA A 234 2.10 -39.83 16.67
N ALA A 235 1.20 -40.39 15.85
CA ALA A 235 0.92 -41.84 15.83
C ALA A 235 2.16 -42.68 15.43
N ALA A 236 3.04 -42.16 14.57
CA ALA A 236 4.30 -42.80 14.23
C ALA A 236 5.31 -42.75 15.40
N ALA A 237 5.32 -41.68 16.20
CA ALA A 237 6.14 -41.55 17.40
C ALA A 237 5.65 -42.50 18.51
N GLU A 238 4.35 -42.55 18.79
CA GLU A 238 3.72 -43.52 19.72
C GLU A 238 4.03 -44.97 19.30
N LEU A 239 3.91 -45.28 18.01
CA LEU A 239 4.27 -46.60 17.48
C LEU A 239 5.77 -46.89 17.61
N ALA A 240 6.64 -45.90 17.42
CA ALA A 240 8.09 -46.06 17.60
C ALA A 240 8.46 -46.25 19.08
N GLU A 241 7.83 -45.53 20.00
CA GLU A 241 7.99 -45.69 21.45
C GLU A 241 7.51 -47.06 21.93
N SER A 242 6.31 -47.48 21.48
CA SER A 242 5.79 -48.83 21.72
C SER A 242 6.76 -49.93 21.23
N ARG A 243 7.29 -49.77 20.00
CA ARG A 243 8.31 -50.68 19.42
C ARG A 243 9.63 -50.65 20.20
N ALA A 244 10.04 -49.50 20.72
CA ALA A 244 11.25 -49.35 21.51
C ALA A 244 11.11 -50.02 22.90
N ALA A 245 9.99 -49.81 23.59
CA ALA A 245 9.69 -50.44 24.87
C ALA A 245 9.60 -51.98 24.75
N ASP A 246 8.97 -52.49 23.69
CA ASP A 246 8.97 -53.93 23.39
C ASP A 246 10.36 -54.46 22.99
N GLY A 247 11.19 -53.63 22.34
CA GLY A 247 12.61 -53.89 22.12
C GLY A 247 13.37 -54.04 23.44
N GLU A 248 13.19 -53.10 24.38
CA GLU A 248 13.84 -53.13 25.69
C GLU A 248 13.41 -54.37 26.51
N LYS A 249 12.11 -54.71 26.54
CA LYS A 249 11.61 -55.94 27.19
C LYS A 249 12.31 -57.19 26.63
N ARG A 250 12.46 -57.28 25.30
CA ARG A 250 13.14 -58.40 24.62
C ARG A 250 14.64 -58.42 24.90
N ILE A 251 15.29 -57.27 24.97
CA ILE A 251 16.72 -57.14 25.31
C ILE A 251 16.95 -57.55 26.77
N ARG A 252 16.13 -57.07 27.72
CA ARG A 252 16.22 -57.44 29.14
C ARG A 252 16.02 -58.95 29.34
N ALA A 253 14.94 -59.52 28.77
CA ALA A 253 14.71 -60.97 28.80
C ALA A 253 15.81 -61.78 28.07
N GLY A 254 16.49 -61.19 27.08
CA GLY A 254 17.67 -61.77 26.44
C GLY A 254 18.90 -61.77 27.36
N ALA A 255 19.13 -60.67 28.08
CA ALA A 255 20.19 -60.55 29.06
C ALA A 255 19.98 -61.49 30.26
N ASP A 256 18.75 -61.63 30.75
CA ASP A 256 18.40 -62.57 31.84
C ASP A 256 18.68 -64.02 31.42
N ARG A 257 18.29 -64.41 30.20
CA ARG A 257 18.61 -65.73 29.63
C ARG A 257 20.12 -65.94 29.45
N LEU A 258 20.86 -64.90 29.06
CA LEU A 258 22.31 -64.97 28.90
C LEU A 258 23.00 -65.10 30.26
N LYS A 259 22.50 -64.42 31.30
CA LYS A 259 22.96 -64.55 32.69
C LYS A 259 22.78 -65.98 33.19
N SER A 260 21.58 -66.56 33.07
CA SER A 260 21.34 -67.95 33.50
C SER A 260 22.03 -69.00 32.64
N ALA A 261 22.30 -68.71 31.36
CA ALA A 261 23.20 -69.54 30.55
C ALA A 261 24.64 -69.46 31.06
N GLY A 262 25.11 -68.27 31.46
CA GLY A 262 26.42 -68.07 32.10
C GLY A 262 26.55 -68.85 33.42
N GLU A 263 25.57 -68.72 34.31
CA GLU A 263 25.47 -69.47 35.57
C GLU A 263 25.52 -70.99 35.32
N SER A 264 24.75 -71.49 34.34
CA SER A 264 24.78 -72.91 33.97
C SER A 264 26.12 -73.37 33.35
N VAL A 265 26.87 -72.48 32.70
CA VAL A 265 28.21 -72.76 32.16
C VAL A 265 29.25 -72.74 33.27
N GLU A 266 29.13 -71.86 34.25
CA GLU A 266 29.98 -71.82 35.44
C GLU A 266 29.79 -73.10 36.28
N ASP A 267 28.55 -73.51 36.55
CA ASP A 267 28.23 -74.79 37.19
C ASP A 267 28.75 -76.01 36.42
N ALA A 268 28.74 -75.97 35.09
CA ALA A 268 29.31 -77.04 34.27
C ALA A 268 30.84 -77.05 34.35
N SER A 269 31.47 -75.88 34.30
CA SER A 269 32.93 -75.71 34.41
C SER A 269 33.46 -76.12 35.78
N ASN A 270 32.76 -75.78 36.86
CA ASN A 270 33.07 -76.21 38.22
C ASN A 270 32.99 -77.75 38.35
N ARG A 271 31.94 -78.38 37.82
CA ARG A 271 31.81 -79.85 37.79
C ARG A 271 32.90 -80.53 36.95
N VAL A 272 33.27 -79.95 35.81
CA VAL A 272 34.39 -80.43 34.98
C VAL A 272 35.73 -80.29 35.71
N THR A 273 35.94 -79.19 36.42
CA THR A 273 37.16 -78.92 37.20
C THR A 273 37.31 -79.93 38.36
N LEU A 274 36.24 -80.17 39.13
CA LEU A 274 36.22 -81.20 40.18
C LEU A 274 36.46 -82.62 39.63
N SER A 275 35.91 -82.93 38.45
CA SER A 275 36.16 -84.23 37.78
C SER A 275 37.60 -84.36 37.25
N LEU A 276 38.19 -83.26 36.79
CA LEU A 276 39.60 -83.19 36.39
C LEU A 276 40.55 -83.39 37.58
N ASP A 277 40.25 -82.77 38.73
CA ASP A 277 41.05 -82.92 39.95
C ASP A 277 40.96 -84.34 40.52
N ALA A 278 39.75 -84.92 40.58
CA ALA A 278 39.54 -86.32 40.95
C ALA A 278 40.32 -87.29 40.05
N ARG A 279 40.28 -87.10 38.72
CA ARG A 279 41.09 -87.87 37.76
C ARG A 279 42.59 -87.60 37.91
N SER A 280 42.99 -86.38 38.26
CA SER A 280 44.39 -86.03 38.53
C SER A 280 44.93 -86.78 39.75
N THR A 281 44.07 -87.00 40.76
CA THR A 281 44.39 -87.83 41.93
C THR A 281 44.45 -89.31 41.56
N GLU A 282 43.43 -89.85 40.87
CA GLU A 282 43.41 -91.24 40.37
C GLU A 282 44.64 -91.58 39.51
N LEU A 283 45.09 -90.65 38.65
CA LEU A 283 46.30 -90.81 37.85
C LEU A 283 47.60 -90.79 38.68
N ARG A 284 47.64 -90.08 39.82
CA ARG A 284 48.78 -90.15 40.76
C ARG A 284 48.78 -91.48 41.50
N ASP A 285 47.63 -91.88 42.05
CA ASP A 285 47.48 -93.16 42.77
C ASP A 285 47.84 -94.35 41.85
N MET A 286 47.44 -94.32 40.58
CA MET A 286 47.83 -95.30 39.58
C MET A 286 49.34 -95.25 39.25
N ALA A 287 49.95 -94.07 39.21
CA ALA A 287 51.39 -93.93 38.98
C ALA A 287 52.22 -94.47 40.15
N ASP A 288 51.82 -94.21 41.40
CA ASP A 288 52.46 -94.77 42.59
C ASP A 288 52.23 -96.29 42.70
N ALA A 289 51.05 -96.79 42.33
CA ALA A 289 50.78 -98.23 42.23
C ALA A 289 51.63 -98.91 41.13
N LEU A 290 51.83 -98.25 39.98
CA LEU A 290 52.74 -98.72 38.92
C LEU A 290 54.20 -98.74 39.41
N LYS A 291 54.63 -97.71 40.14
CA LYS A 291 55.97 -97.63 40.74
C LYS A 291 56.19 -98.76 41.76
N ALA A 292 55.29 -98.93 42.72
CA ALA A 292 55.37 -100.01 43.71
C ALA A 292 55.36 -101.40 43.06
N ARG A 293 54.60 -101.58 41.96
CA ARG A 293 54.61 -102.82 41.16
C ARG A 293 55.94 -103.01 40.42
N SER A 294 56.60 -101.94 39.96
CA SER A 294 57.93 -102.00 39.34
C SER A 294 59.00 -102.39 40.36
N GLU A 295 59.00 -101.76 41.53
CA GLU A 295 59.92 -102.07 42.65
C GLU A 295 59.72 -103.53 43.12
N GLY A 296 58.47 -104.00 43.21
CA GLY A 296 58.15 -105.40 43.50
C GLY A 296 58.59 -106.39 42.40
N LEU A 297 58.53 -105.99 41.13
CA LEU A 297 59.05 -106.77 40.01
C LEU A 297 60.57 -106.87 40.04
N GLU A 298 61.27 -105.77 40.32
CA GLU A 298 62.74 -105.74 40.45
C GLU A 298 63.21 -106.64 41.61
N ALA A 299 62.56 -106.54 42.78
CA ALA A 299 62.83 -107.43 43.91
C ALA A 299 62.56 -108.91 43.58
N ALA A 300 61.49 -109.21 42.83
CA ALA A 300 61.22 -110.57 42.36
C ALA A 300 62.27 -111.06 41.34
N TYR A 301 62.79 -110.18 40.48
CA TYR A 301 63.81 -110.50 39.48
C TYR A 301 65.17 -110.81 40.14
N LEU A 302 65.56 -110.01 41.15
CA LEU A 302 66.75 -110.28 41.97
C LEU A 302 66.66 -111.64 42.68
N LYS A 303 65.50 -111.94 43.28
CA LYS A 303 65.23 -113.23 43.92
C LYS A 303 65.16 -114.42 42.94
N HIS A 304 64.75 -114.18 41.70
CA HIS A 304 64.81 -115.20 40.65
C HIS A 304 66.26 -115.50 40.23
N ARG A 305 67.11 -114.46 40.13
CA ARG A 305 68.55 -114.61 39.83
C ARG A 305 69.28 -115.42 40.91
N GLU A 306 68.95 -115.19 42.18
CA GLU A 306 69.43 -115.97 43.33
C GLU A 306 69.07 -117.46 43.19
N ARG A 307 67.79 -117.77 42.95
CA ARG A 307 67.30 -119.15 42.79
C ARG A 307 67.84 -119.86 41.55
N LEU A 308 68.18 -119.14 40.48
CA LEU A 308 68.86 -119.71 39.31
C LEU A 308 70.32 -120.10 39.63
N GLY A 309 71.00 -119.35 40.49
CA GLY A 309 72.30 -119.73 41.05
C GLY A 309 72.20 -121.02 41.88
N GLU A 310 71.24 -121.07 42.80
CA GLU A 310 70.96 -122.25 43.64
C GLU A 310 70.65 -123.51 42.81
N ALA A 311 69.81 -123.38 41.76
CA ALA A 311 69.46 -124.48 40.86
C ALA A 311 70.68 -125.04 40.09
N SER A 312 71.70 -124.23 39.80
CA SER A 312 72.91 -124.68 39.11
C SER A 312 73.78 -125.61 39.97
N GLU A 313 73.81 -125.40 41.30
CA GLU A 313 74.47 -126.30 42.25
C GLU A 313 73.74 -127.64 42.39
N VAL A 314 72.40 -127.63 42.29
CA VAL A 314 71.59 -128.86 42.30
C VAL A 314 71.84 -129.69 41.03
N LEU A 315 71.85 -129.04 39.86
CA LEU A 315 72.09 -129.73 38.58
C LEU A 315 73.45 -130.45 38.55
N ARG A 316 74.47 -129.88 39.22
CA ARG A 316 75.82 -130.45 39.34
C ARG A 316 75.86 -131.77 40.15
N LYS A 317 74.95 -131.94 41.12
CA LYS A 317 74.83 -133.16 41.94
C LYS A 317 74.04 -134.25 41.24
N GLU A 318 72.99 -133.89 40.49
CA GLU A 318 72.16 -134.90 39.83
C GLU A 318 72.89 -135.64 38.69
N GLN A 319 73.94 -135.05 38.10
CA GLN A 319 74.76 -135.72 37.08
C GLN A 319 75.58 -136.92 37.61
N GLU A 320 75.93 -136.98 38.90
CA GLU A 320 76.60 -138.16 39.48
C GLU A 320 75.68 -139.40 39.55
N LYS A 321 74.36 -139.20 39.44
CA LYS A 321 73.33 -140.19 39.75
C LYS A 321 72.73 -140.89 38.52
N ILE A 322 72.90 -140.29 37.34
CA ILE A 322 72.27 -140.72 36.07
C ILE A 322 72.85 -142.05 35.54
N ALA A 323 74.05 -142.44 35.96
CA ALA A 323 74.71 -143.68 35.53
C ALA A 323 74.00 -144.98 35.99
N ALA A 324 72.99 -144.90 36.87
CA ALA A 324 72.46 -146.05 37.62
C ALA A 324 71.02 -146.50 37.25
N SER A 325 70.31 -145.85 36.31
CA SER A 325 68.87 -146.09 36.12
C SER A 325 68.38 -146.35 34.67
N LEU A 326 69.28 -146.55 33.70
CA LEU A 326 68.90 -146.65 32.28
C LEU A 326 68.25 -147.99 31.85
N ASP A 327 68.20 -149.01 32.70
CA ASP A 327 67.56 -150.30 32.36
C ASP A 327 66.02 -150.29 32.43
N PHE A 328 65.39 -149.35 33.13
CA PHE A 328 63.97 -149.46 33.50
C PHE A 328 62.99 -149.01 32.39
N HIS A 329 63.38 -148.07 31.52
CA HIS A 329 62.47 -147.38 30.59
C HIS A 329 62.12 -148.20 29.32
N LYS A 330 62.28 -149.53 29.35
CA LYS A 330 62.00 -150.43 28.22
C LYS A 330 60.57 -150.98 28.20
N ALA A 331 59.83 -150.90 29.31
CA ALA A 331 58.51 -151.52 29.46
C ALA A 331 57.31 -150.57 29.24
N GLU A 332 57.50 -149.25 29.32
CA GLU A 332 56.38 -148.29 29.43
C GLU A 332 55.64 -148.02 28.10
N LEU A 333 56.26 -148.34 26.96
CA LEU A 333 55.73 -148.11 25.60
C LEU A 333 54.44 -148.89 25.28
N GLU A 334 54.12 -149.95 26.02
CA GLU A 334 52.87 -150.71 25.84
C GLU A 334 51.62 -149.86 26.14
N THR A 335 51.76 -148.81 26.96
CA THR A 335 50.66 -148.01 27.50
C THR A 335 50.01 -147.08 26.46
N MET A 336 50.75 -146.66 25.42
CA MET A 336 50.30 -145.64 24.46
C MET A 336 49.05 -146.05 23.64
N THR A 337 48.85 -147.36 23.43
CA THR A 337 47.72 -147.91 22.66
C THR A 337 46.35 -147.57 23.28
N ARG A 338 46.31 -147.25 24.58
CA ARG A 338 45.06 -146.95 25.30
C ARG A 338 44.50 -145.55 25.00
N THR A 339 45.35 -144.60 24.61
CA THR A 339 44.98 -143.19 24.35
C THR A 339 44.10 -143.03 23.11
N ALA A 340 44.22 -143.91 22.12
CA ALA A 340 43.52 -143.82 20.83
C ALA A 340 41.97 -143.88 20.94
N ARG A 341 41.41 -144.38 22.04
CA ARG A 341 39.95 -144.40 22.27
C ARG A 341 39.37 -143.05 22.69
N GLY A 342 40.13 -142.17 23.34
CA GLY A 342 39.61 -140.91 23.91
C GLY A 342 39.26 -139.83 22.90
N GLY A 343 39.70 -139.96 21.64
CA GLY A 343 39.45 -138.96 20.58
C GLY A 343 38.02 -138.97 20.01
N ALA A 344 37.19 -139.96 20.35
CA ALA A 344 35.82 -140.06 19.86
C ALA A 344 34.83 -139.23 20.72
N ASP A 345 35.01 -139.25 22.05
CA ASP A 345 34.07 -138.61 22.98
C ASP A 345 34.15 -137.07 22.93
N THR A 346 35.32 -136.51 22.65
CA THR A 346 35.53 -135.06 22.53
C THR A 346 34.82 -134.44 21.32
N LEU A 347 34.71 -135.19 20.21
CA LEU A 347 33.95 -134.77 19.03
C LEU A 347 32.44 -134.71 19.29
N LYS A 348 31.90 -135.63 20.12
CA LYS A 348 30.50 -135.63 20.52
C LYS A 348 30.15 -134.39 21.36
N ALA A 349 30.96 -134.10 22.38
CA ALA A 349 30.78 -132.92 23.23
C ALA A 349 30.89 -131.59 22.46
N ALA A 350 31.74 -131.53 21.42
CA ALA A 350 31.85 -130.36 20.56
C ALA A 350 30.59 -130.14 19.69
N ALA A 351 29.96 -131.22 19.20
CA ALA A 351 28.73 -131.13 18.43
C ALA A 351 27.53 -130.68 19.29
N GLU A 352 27.37 -131.26 20.48
CA GLU A 352 26.29 -130.93 21.42
C GLU A 352 26.32 -129.45 21.83
N LYS A 353 27.50 -128.93 22.21
CA LYS A 353 27.69 -127.52 22.57
C LYS A 353 27.50 -126.53 21.42
N SER A 354 27.67 -126.99 20.17
CA SER A 354 27.41 -126.15 18.99
C SER A 354 25.90 -125.98 18.73
N GLY A 355 25.10 -126.97 19.12
CA GLY A 355 23.63 -126.90 19.06
C GLY A 355 23.06 -125.82 19.99
N GLU A 356 23.44 -125.85 21.28
CA GLU A 356 22.99 -124.88 22.30
C GLU A 356 23.26 -123.42 21.88
N VAL A 357 24.45 -123.16 21.30
CA VAL A 357 24.84 -121.81 20.84
C VAL A 357 24.02 -121.36 19.63
N PHE A 358 23.68 -122.27 18.72
CA PHE A 358 22.83 -121.96 17.57
C PHE A 358 21.37 -121.72 17.98
N GLU A 359 20.83 -122.56 18.86
CA GLU A 359 19.48 -122.43 19.41
C GLU A 359 19.31 -121.11 20.18
N SER A 360 20.27 -120.78 21.05
CA SER A 360 20.31 -119.49 21.77
C SER A 360 20.39 -118.28 20.82
N ALA A 361 21.16 -118.38 19.72
CA ALA A 361 21.25 -117.32 18.73
C ALA A 361 19.93 -117.12 17.95
N VAL A 362 19.21 -118.20 17.64
CA VAL A 362 17.89 -118.15 16.99
C VAL A 362 16.82 -117.60 17.93
N GLU A 363 16.79 -118.02 19.20
CA GLU A 363 15.88 -117.45 20.20
C GLU A 363 16.12 -115.95 20.40
N ALA A 364 17.40 -115.53 20.51
CA ALA A 364 17.77 -114.14 20.61
C ALA A 364 17.37 -113.32 19.36
N ALA A 365 17.43 -113.91 18.17
CA ALA A 365 16.99 -113.27 16.93
C ALA A 365 15.45 -113.12 16.87
N LEU A 366 14.70 -114.16 17.23
CA LEU A 366 13.23 -114.15 17.30
C LEU A 366 12.73 -113.08 18.28
N LYS A 367 13.25 -113.08 19.51
CA LYS A 367 12.92 -112.11 20.57
C LYS A 367 13.24 -110.66 20.16
N ARG A 368 14.29 -110.47 19.36
CA ARG A 368 14.67 -109.16 18.80
C ARG A 368 13.71 -108.73 17.68
N ALA A 369 13.21 -109.66 16.87
CA ALA A 369 12.19 -109.40 15.86
C ALA A 369 10.83 -109.08 16.49
N GLU A 370 10.42 -109.79 17.54
CA GLU A 370 9.23 -109.46 18.35
C GLU A 370 9.33 -108.05 18.94
N THR A 371 10.46 -107.72 19.57
CA THR A 371 10.71 -106.37 20.12
C THR A 371 10.61 -105.28 19.04
N LEU A 372 11.08 -105.56 17.82
CA LEU A 372 10.98 -104.65 16.68
C LEU A 372 9.54 -104.49 16.17
N ALA A 373 8.78 -105.58 16.08
CA ALA A 373 7.37 -105.54 15.70
C ALA A 373 6.53 -104.75 16.71
N ASP A 374 6.80 -104.94 18.00
CA ASP A 374 6.14 -104.25 19.10
C ASP A 374 6.49 -102.74 19.13
N LEU A 375 7.72 -102.38 18.75
CA LEU A 375 8.15 -100.99 18.58
C LEU A 375 7.45 -100.34 17.37
N VAL A 376 7.50 -100.98 16.20
CA VAL A 376 6.85 -100.50 14.95
C VAL A 376 5.34 -100.35 15.15
N ARG A 377 4.71 -101.25 15.90
CA ARG A 377 3.29 -101.14 16.27
C ARG A 377 3.02 -99.92 17.14
N LYS A 378 3.83 -99.66 18.17
CA LYS A 378 3.69 -98.47 19.03
C LYS A 378 3.96 -97.17 18.26
N GLU A 379 4.93 -97.17 17.37
CA GLU A 379 5.23 -96.07 16.44
C GLU A 379 4.02 -95.79 15.52
N SER A 380 3.39 -96.83 14.98
CA SER A 380 2.20 -96.74 14.13
C SER A 380 0.96 -96.25 14.89
N GLU A 381 0.70 -96.79 16.08
CA GLU A 381 -0.40 -96.34 16.96
C GLU A 381 -0.19 -94.89 17.46
N SER A 382 1.08 -94.46 17.62
CA SER A 382 1.45 -93.07 17.91
C SER A 382 1.17 -92.15 16.72
N ALA A 383 1.66 -92.51 15.53
CA ALA A 383 1.46 -91.75 14.30
C ALA A 383 -0.03 -91.61 13.93
N ALA A 384 -0.85 -92.65 14.13
CA ALA A 384 -2.29 -92.61 13.90
C ALA A 384 -2.99 -91.58 14.81
N ARG A 385 -2.66 -91.55 16.11
CA ARG A 385 -3.20 -90.57 17.07
C ARG A 385 -2.74 -89.15 16.76
N ALA A 386 -1.49 -88.99 16.32
CA ALA A 386 -0.97 -87.69 15.88
C ALA A 386 -1.74 -87.15 14.67
N GLN A 387 -1.95 -87.98 13.64
CA GLN A 387 -2.73 -87.63 12.45
C GLN A 387 -4.19 -87.28 12.78
N ASP A 388 -4.88 -88.07 13.60
CA ASP A 388 -6.26 -87.77 13.99
C ASP A 388 -6.36 -86.47 14.80
N SER A 389 -5.41 -86.21 15.71
CA SER A 389 -5.34 -84.94 16.43
C SER A 389 -5.08 -83.72 15.52
N ALA A 390 -4.31 -83.90 14.44
CA ALA A 390 -4.10 -82.85 13.44
C ALA A 390 -5.34 -82.61 12.58
N LEU A 391 -6.05 -83.68 12.17
CA LEU A 391 -7.32 -83.60 11.46
C LEU A 391 -8.43 -82.98 12.32
N LYS A 392 -8.45 -83.21 13.64
CA LYS A 392 -9.38 -82.56 14.56
C LYS A 392 -9.14 -81.05 14.63
N ARG A 393 -7.88 -80.62 14.85
CA ARG A 393 -7.48 -79.21 14.85
C ARG A 393 -7.76 -78.51 13.51
N LEU A 394 -7.59 -79.20 12.39
CA LEU A 394 -7.93 -78.66 11.06
C LEU A 394 -9.43 -78.42 10.88
N ARG A 395 -10.29 -79.28 11.45
CA ARG A 395 -11.75 -79.06 11.45
C ARG A 395 -12.14 -77.90 12.36
N GLU A 396 -11.62 -77.88 13.59
CA GLU A 396 -11.85 -76.80 14.56
C GLU A 396 -11.41 -75.43 14.00
N ALA A 397 -10.25 -75.37 13.33
CA ALA A 397 -9.78 -74.16 12.65
C ALA A 397 -10.64 -73.78 11.42
N ALA A 398 -11.16 -74.75 10.67
CA ALA A 398 -12.05 -74.49 9.53
C ALA A 398 -13.44 -74.01 9.97
N GLU A 399 -13.94 -74.50 11.11
CA GLU A 399 -15.20 -74.04 11.72
C GLU A 399 -15.05 -72.59 12.25
N ALA A 400 -13.98 -72.30 13.00
CA ALA A 400 -13.68 -70.94 13.45
C ALA A 400 -13.44 -69.95 12.29
N ALA A 401 -12.77 -70.39 11.20
CA ALA A 401 -12.60 -69.59 9.99
C ALA A 401 -13.93 -69.33 9.25
N ARG A 402 -14.92 -70.23 9.39
CA ARG A 402 -16.26 -70.05 8.82
C ARG A 402 -17.14 -69.15 9.66
N GLU A 403 -17.10 -69.29 10.99
CA GLU A 403 -17.81 -68.43 11.93
C GLU A 403 -17.34 -66.97 11.80
N THR A 404 -16.02 -66.75 11.76
CA THR A 404 -15.45 -65.41 11.52
C THR A 404 -15.79 -64.85 10.13
N ALA A 405 -15.93 -65.69 9.09
CA ALA A 405 -16.36 -65.25 7.77
C ALA A 405 -17.84 -64.81 7.73
N GLU A 406 -18.76 -65.56 8.37
CA GLU A 406 -20.18 -65.17 8.47
C GLU A 406 -20.35 -63.93 9.37
N ALA A 407 -19.56 -63.80 10.45
CA ALA A 407 -19.54 -62.60 11.29
C ALA A 407 -19.03 -61.37 10.52
N ALA A 408 -17.96 -61.51 9.73
CA ALA A 408 -17.46 -60.45 8.86
C ALA A 408 -18.50 -60.04 7.81
N LYS A 409 -19.19 -61.01 7.20
CA LYS A 409 -20.30 -60.75 6.26
C LYS A 409 -21.45 -60.00 6.93
N ALA A 410 -21.92 -60.43 8.11
CA ALA A 410 -22.98 -59.75 8.84
C ALA A 410 -22.60 -58.31 9.21
N SER A 411 -21.33 -58.05 9.54
CA SER A 411 -20.85 -56.70 9.80
C SER A 411 -20.76 -55.83 8.53
N LEU A 412 -20.45 -56.42 7.37
CA LEU A 412 -20.48 -55.73 6.06
C LEU A 412 -21.91 -55.41 5.62
N ASP A 413 -22.85 -56.34 5.77
CA ASP A 413 -24.27 -56.12 5.48
C ASP A 413 -24.85 -54.99 6.37
N ALA A 414 -24.47 -54.95 7.66
CA ALA A 414 -24.83 -53.87 8.58
C ALA A 414 -24.19 -52.52 8.22
N GLN A 415 -22.93 -52.51 7.77
CA GLN A 415 -22.25 -51.30 7.29
C GLN A 415 -22.88 -50.77 5.98
N ALA A 416 -23.30 -51.66 5.07
CA ALA A 416 -24.00 -51.28 3.85
C ALA A 416 -25.34 -50.57 4.17
N GLY A 417 -26.19 -51.17 5.02
CA GLY A 417 -27.45 -50.54 5.43
C GLY A 417 -27.25 -49.22 6.20
N ALA A 418 -26.19 -49.12 7.01
CA ALA A 418 -25.83 -47.86 7.68
C ALA A 418 -25.37 -46.78 6.69
N ALA A 419 -24.66 -47.16 5.62
CA ALA A 419 -24.22 -46.26 4.56
C ALA A 419 -25.38 -45.80 3.66
N GLU A 420 -26.32 -46.68 3.31
CA GLU A 420 -27.56 -46.32 2.59
C GLU A 420 -28.40 -45.32 3.41
N ALA A 421 -28.65 -45.63 4.68
CA ALA A 421 -29.37 -44.72 5.58
C ALA A 421 -28.61 -43.41 5.86
N ALA A 422 -27.29 -43.36 5.66
CA ALA A 422 -26.51 -42.12 5.72
C ALA A 422 -26.62 -41.31 4.42
N LEU A 423 -26.57 -41.97 3.26
CA LEU A 423 -26.75 -41.35 1.95
C LEU A 423 -28.15 -40.73 1.81
N GLU A 424 -29.19 -41.42 2.30
CA GLU A 424 -30.56 -40.91 2.31
C GLU A 424 -30.67 -39.61 3.13
N ARG A 425 -30.19 -39.60 4.38
CA ARG A 425 -30.13 -38.40 5.23
C ARG A 425 -29.29 -37.27 4.63
N VAL A 426 -28.18 -37.58 3.97
CA VAL A 426 -27.37 -36.57 3.26
C VAL A 426 -28.11 -36.01 2.04
N SER A 427 -28.88 -36.83 1.33
CA SER A 427 -29.71 -36.39 0.20
C SER A 427 -30.87 -35.51 0.65
N GLU A 428 -31.53 -35.84 1.76
CA GLU A 428 -32.62 -35.05 2.36
C GLU A 428 -32.10 -33.71 2.90
N ALA A 429 -31.03 -33.73 3.69
CA ALA A 429 -30.38 -32.51 4.19
C ALA A 429 -29.84 -31.63 3.05
N GLY A 430 -29.31 -32.24 1.98
CA GLY A 430 -28.89 -31.54 0.76
C GLY A 430 -30.06 -30.90 0.01
N PHE A 431 -31.21 -31.57 -0.06
CA PHE A 431 -32.41 -31.04 -0.69
C PHE A 431 -33.03 -29.89 0.14
N GLU A 432 -33.06 -30.00 1.47
CA GLU A 432 -33.45 -28.88 2.33
C GLU A 432 -32.49 -27.69 2.23
N ALA A 433 -31.17 -27.94 2.18
CA ALA A 433 -30.18 -26.88 2.02
C ALA A 433 -30.31 -26.16 0.67
N ALA A 434 -30.51 -26.92 -0.42
CA ALA A 434 -30.78 -26.37 -1.74
C ALA A 434 -32.06 -25.52 -1.75
N ARG A 435 -33.14 -26.01 -1.13
CA ARG A 435 -34.41 -25.28 -1.02
C ARG A 435 -34.28 -23.99 -0.21
N ARG A 436 -33.65 -24.02 0.96
CA ARG A 436 -33.40 -22.82 1.78
C ARG A 436 -32.49 -21.80 1.06
N SER A 437 -31.59 -22.28 0.19
CA SER A 437 -30.77 -21.42 -0.68
C SER A 437 -31.62 -20.73 -1.77
N ASP A 438 -32.51 -21.46 -2.44
CA ASP A 438 -33.42 -20.88 -3.44
C ASP A 438 -34.41 -19.89 -2.79
N ASP A 439 -35.04 -20.24 -1.67
CA ASP A 439 -35.91 -19.32 -0.91
C ASP A 439 -35.18 -18.01 -0.54
N ALA A 440 -33.91 -18.09 -0.11
CA ALA A 440 -33.07 -16.93 0.19
C ALA A 440 -32.64 -16.13 -1.07
N PHE A 441 -32.43 -16.81 -2.20
CA PHE A 441 -32.13 -16.17 -3.48
C PHE A 441 -33.35 -15.41 -4.02
N GLN A 442 -34.53 -16.02 -3.96
CA GLN A 442 -35.82 -15.40 -4.31
C GLN A 442 -36.14 -14.20 -3.41
N ALA A 443 -35.79 -14.24 -2.13
CA ALA A 443 -35.91 -13.08 -1.23
C ALA A 443 -34.98 -11.93 -1.65
N ARG A 444 -33.71 -12.22 -1.97
CA ARG A 444 -32.74 -11.23 -2.45
C ARG A 444 -33.09 -10.64 -3.82
N LEU A 445 -33.67 -11.43 -4.73
CA LEU A 445 -34.17 -10.92 -6.02
C LEU A 445 -35.27 -9.87 -5.81
N LYS A 446 -36.25 -10.16 -4.95
CA LYS A 446 -37.34 -9.20 -4.63
C LYS A 446 -36.83 -7.94 -3.93
N GLU A 447 -35.81 -8.08 -3.08
CA GLU A 447 -35.14 -6.90 -2.49
C GLU A 447 -34.40 -6.08 -3.55
N ALA A 448 -33.74 -6.71 -4.51
CA ALA A 448 -33.08 -6.04 -5.63
C ALA A 448 -34.07 -5.38 -6.61
N GLU A 449 -35.23 -5.99 -6.87
CA GLU A 449 -36.34 -5.38 -7.62
C GLU A 449 -36.86 -4.11 -6.92
N VAL A 450 -37.15 -4.19 -5.62
CA VAL A 450 -37.59 -3.03 -4.82
C VAL A 450 -36.51 -1.93 -4.73
N LEU A 451 -35.23 -2.29 -4.70
CA LEU A 451 -34.13 -1.33 -4.72
C LEU A 451 -33.93 -0.69 -6.10
N THR A 452 -34.14 -1.43 -7.20
CA THR A 452 -34.04 -0.87 -8.56
C THR A 452 -35.25 -0.01 -8.92
N GLU A 453 -36.46 -0.35 -8.46
CA GLU A 453 -37.64 0.52 -8.56
C GLU A 453 -37.43 1.85 -7.80
N LYS A 454 -36.93 1.79 -6.56
CA LYS A 454 -36.54 2.99 -5.78
C LYS A 454 -35.45 3.81 -6.47
N ALA A 455 -34.44 3.16 -7.06
CA ALA A 455 -33.37 3.84 -7.78
C ALA A 455 -33.89 4.52 -9.05
N ALA A 456 -34.81 3.89 -9.79
CA ALA A 456 -35.46 4.48 -10.95
C ALA A 456 -36.30 5.71 -10.56
N HIS A 457 -37.12 5.61 -9.52
CA HIS A 457 -37.93 6.73 -9.03
C HIS A 457 -37.06 7.89 -8.48
N ALA A 458 -35.95 7.58 -7.81
CA ALA A 458 -34.97 8.58 -7.37
C ALA A 458 -34.25 9.27 -8.54
N ALA A 459 -33.92 8.52 -9.62
CA ALA A 459 -33.34 9.09 -10.84
C ALA A 459 -34.35 9.97 -11.59
N GLU A 460 -35.64 9.61 -11.58
CA GLU A 460 -36.71 10.38 -12.20
C GLU A 460 -36.98 11.69 -11.44
N THR A 461 -37.12 11.64 -10.11
CA THR A 461 -37.25 12.87 -9.28
C THR A 461 -36.00 13.75 -9.32
N ALA A 462 -34.80 13.18 -9.38
CA ALA A 462 -33.57 13.94 -9.62
C ALA A 462 -33.58 14.60 -11.01
N SER A 463 -34.04 13.88 -12.05
CA SER A 463 -34.18 14.43 -13.40
C SER A 463 -35.20 15.57 -13.47
N GLU A 464 -36.33 15.45 -12.77
CA GLU A 464 -37.34 16.50 -12.69
C GLU A 464 -36.85 17.72 -11.90
N ALA A 465 -36.14 17.52 -10.79
CA ALA A 465 -35.49 18.59 -10.05
C ALA A 465 -34.42 19.33 -10.87
N VAL A 466 -33.65 18.60 -11.70
CA VAL A 466 -32.70 19.20 -12.66
C VAL A 466 -33.43 19.97 -13.77
N ARG A 467 -34.49 19.42 -14.38
CA ARG A 467 -35.32 20.15 -15.37
C ARG A 467 -35.89 21.43 -14.78
N LYS A 468 -36.44 21.37 -13.56
CA LYS A 468 -36.99 22.54 -12.86
C LYS A 468 -35.90 23.58 -12.62
N ARG A 469 -34.76 23.19 -12.03
CA ARG A 469 -33.67 24.13 -11.75
C ARG A 469 -33.07 24.74 -13.02
N LEU A 470 -33.02 24.00 -14.13
CA LEU A 470 -32.66 24.54 -15.44
C LEU A 470 -33.68 25.57 -15.94
N ALA A 471 -34.99 25.28 -15.84
CA ALA A 471 -36.04 26.24 -16.16
C ALA A 471 -35.94 27.52 -15.32
N ASP A 472 -35.80 27.38 -13.99
CA ASP A 472 -35.61 28.49 -13.05
C ASP A 472 -34.39 29.37 -13.45
N THR A 473 -33.26 28.74 -13.85
CA THR A 473 -32.07 29.49 -14.32
C THR A 473 -32.23 30.13 -15.69
N LEU A 474 -33.01 29.52 -16.60
CA LEU A 474 -33.31 30.12 -17.91
C LEU A 474 -34.26 31.31 -17.79
N GLU A 475 -35.20 31.27 -16.85
CA GLU A 475 -36.08 32.40 -16.54
C GLU A 475 -35.30 33.55 -15.88
N ALA A 476 -34.42 33.26 -14.92
CA ALA A 476 -33.52 34.25 -14.34
C ALA A 476 -32.56 34.88 -15.37
N SER A 477 -32.01 34.07 -16.29
CA SER A 477 -31.15 34.55 -17.37
C SER A 477 -31.89 35.48 -18.35
N ARG A 478 -33.17 35.18 -18.66
CA ARG A 478 -34.04 36.07 -19.46
C ARG A 478 -34.33 37.38 -18.73
N ALA A 479 -34.68 37.32 -17.44
CA ALA A 479 -34.98 38.51 -16.64
C ALA A 479 -33.79 39.49 -16.53
N GLU A 480 -32.56 38.98 -16.40
CA GLU A 480 -31.34 39.80 -16.47
C GLU A 480 -31.02 40.26 -17.90
N THR A 481 -31.32 39.47 -18.94
CA THR A 481 -31.20 39.94 -20.35
C THR A 481 -32.13 41.13 -20.59
N GLU A 482 -33.41 41.05 -20.21
CA GLU A 482 -34.35 42.17 -20.27
C GLU A 482 -33.92 43.37 -19.40
N ARG A 483 -33.16 43.14 -18.33
CA ARG A 483 -32.60 44.21 -17.48
C ARG A 483 -31.48 44.95 -18.21
N VAL A 484 -30.58 44.21 -18.86
CA VAL A 484 -29.50 44.76 -19.70
C VAL A 484 -30.07 45.51 -20.91
N GLU A 485 -31.09 44.97 -21.57
CA GLU A 485 -31.79 45.67 -22.67
C GLU A 485 -32.43 46.99 -22.22
N ARG A 486 -33.12 47.00 -21.06
CA ARG A 486 -33.69 48.23 -20.48
C ARG A 486 -32.59 49.24 -20.12
N GLN A 487 -31.45 48.79 -19.60
CA GLN A 487 -30.29 49.65 -19.32
C GLN A 487 -29.67 50.21 -20.61
N LEU A 488 -29.56 49.42 -21.68
CA LEU A 488 -29.10 49.87 -23.00
C LEU A 488 -30.06 50.88 -23.63
N ALA A 489 -31.37 50.68 -23.50
CA ALA A 489 -32.38 51.62 -23.97
C ALA A 489 -32.34 52.97 -23.21
N GLU A 490 -32.19 52.92 -21.89
CA GLU A 490 -31.97 54.10 -21.03
C GLU A 490 -30.69 54.85 -21.42
N LEU A 491 -29.57 54.13 -21.63
CA LEU A 491 -28.27 54.70 -22.00
C LEU A 491 -28.32 55.32 -23.41
N ARG A 492 -28.96 54.64 -24.37
CA ARG A 492 -29.24 55.16 -25.72
C ARG A 492 -30.07 56.44 -25.66
N ARG A 493 -31.17 56.45 -24.91
CA ARG A 493 -32.04 57.62 -24.77
C ARG A 493 -31.31 58.82 -24.14
N ARG A 494 -30.42 58.56 -23.18
CA ARG A 494 -29.53 59.59 -22.62
C ARG A 494 -28.56 60.15 -23.66
N LEU A 495 -27.94 59.30 -24.47
CA LEU A 495 -27.06 59.72 -25.58
C LEU A 495 -27.80 60.53 -26.65
N GLU A 496 -29.01 60.12 -27.03
CA GLU A 496 -29.88 60.86 -27.97
C GLU A 496 -30.30 62.23 -27.40
N SER A 497 -30.50 62.36 -26.08
CA SER A 497 -30.82 63.64 -25.40
C SER A 497 -29.62 64.54 -25.09
N ALA A 498 -28.41 64.01 -25.11
CA ALA A 498 -27.18 64.74 -24.74
C ALA A 498 -26.91 66.03 -25.53
N PRO A 499 -27.09 66.11 -26.87
CA PRO A 499 -26.87 67.36 -27.60
C PRO A 499 -27.87 68.47 -27.22
N ASP A 500 -29.11 68.12 -26.87
CA ASP A 500 -30.13 69.11 -26.48
C ASP A 500 -29.95 69.56 -25.01
N ALA A 501 -29.49 68.66 -24.13
CA ALA A 501 -29.03 69.05 -22.80
C ALA A 501 -27.81 69.99 -22.86
N ALA A 502 -26.88 69.77 -23.80
CA ALA A 502 -25.75 70.65 -24.03
C ALA A 502 -26.17 72.03 -24.58
N ARG A 503 -27.14 72.07 -25.51
CA ARG A 503 -27.75 73.32 -26.00
C ARG A 503 -28.44 74.09 -24.87
N GLY A 504 -29.30 73.45 -24.09
CA GLY A 504 -29.99 74.08 -22.96
C GLY A 504 -29.02 74.62 -21.89
N SER A 505 -27.90 73.93 -21.66
CA SER A 505 -26.82 74.42 -20.79
C SER A 505 -26.12 75.66 -21.38
N ALA A 506 -25.83 75.67 -22.68
CA ALA A 506 -25.25 76.83 -23.37
C ALA A 506 -26.17 78.06 -23.31
N GLU A 507 -27.47 77.91 -23.59
CA GLU A 507 -28.43 79.01 -23.47
C GLU A 507 -28.61 79.48 -22.01
N ALA A 508 -28.51 78.58 -21.03
CA ALA A 508 -28.58 78.95 -19.61
C ALA A 508 -27.36 79.78 -19.19
N ILE A 509 -26.17 79.43 -19.70
CA ILE A 509 -24.94 80.22 -19.53
C ILE A 509 -25.05 81.57 -20.24
N GLU A 510 -25.62 81.62 -21.45
CA GLU A 510 -25.83 82.85 -22.21
C GLU A 510 -26.80 83.81 -21.49
N ARG A 511 -27.94 83.30 -20.98
CA ARG A 511 -28.88 84.08 -20.16
C ARG A 511 -28.22 84.57 -18.87
N ALA A 512 -27.51 83.71 -18.14
CA ALA A 512 -26.79 84.10 -16.92
C ALA A 512 -25.68 85.14 -17.17
N LEU A 513 -25.05 85.11 -18.34
CA LEU A 513 -24.08 86.12 -18.78
C LEU A 513 -24.77 87.43 -19.15
N SER A 514 -25.95 87.38 -19.78
CA SER A 514 -26.78 88.56 -20.09
C SER A 514 -27.27 89.26 -18.82
N ASP A 515 -27.93 88.52 -17.92
CA ASP A 515 -28.33 89.01 -16.58
C ASP A 515 -27.12 89.57 -15.79
N GLY A 516 -25.98 88.88 -15.89
CA GLY A 516 -24.73 89.30 -15.26
C GLY A 516 -24.19 90.63 -15.81
N LEU A 517 -24.24 90.81 -17.13
CA LEU A 517 -23.84 92.04 -17.82
C LEU A 517 -24.82 93.19 -17.56
N GLU A 518 -26.12 92.93 -17.55
CA GLU A 518 -27.14 93.94 -17.25
C GLU A 518 -27.04 94.43 -15.80
N ARG A 519 -26.81 93.53 -14.84
CA ARG A 519 -26.49 93.91 -13.46
C ARG A 519 -25.16 94.68 -13.36
N LEU A 520 -24.17 94.34 -14.18
CA LEU A 520 -22.90 95.08 -14.23
C LEU A 520 -23.09 96.50 -14.78
N THR A 521 -23.90 96.69 -15.82
CA THR A 521 -24.20 98.03 -16.36
C THR A 521 -25.09 98.85 -15.42
N GLN A 522 -26.07 98.23 -14.75
CA GLN A 522 -26.84 98.87 -13.68
C GLN A 522 -25.93 99.29 -12.52
N THR A 523 -25.07 98.40 -12.02
CA THR A 523 -24.11 98.71 -10.95
C THR A 523 -23.14 99.83 -11.37
N ALA A 524 -22.72 99.86 -12.64
CA ALA A 524 -21.89 100.93 -13.16
C ALA A 524 -22.63 102.28 -13.29
N ALA A 525 -23.93 102.26 -13.61
CA ALA A 525 -24.78 103.45 -13.62
C ALA A 525 -25.00 103.98 -12.19
N GLU A 526 -25.39 103.11 -11.25
CA GLU A 526 -25.54 103.44 -9.83
C GLU A 526 -24.23 103.94 -9.22
N ALA A 527 -23.09 103.36 -9.57
CA ALA A 527 -21.77 103.86 -9.16
C ALA A 527 -21.44 105.23 -9.78
N SER A 528 -21.83 105.48 -11.03
CA SER A 528 -21.66 106.79 -11.67
C SER A 528 -22.54 107.88 -11.07
N ASP A 529 -23.77 107.55 -10.64
CA ASP A 529 -24.67 108.52 -10.00
C ASP A 529 -24.31 108.75 -8.53
N ASN A 530 -23.88 107.72 -7.79
CA ASN A 530 -23.24 107.90 -6.49
C ASN A 530 -21.97 108.77 -6.60
N ALA A 531 -21.15 108.63 -7.64
CA ALA A 531 -19.99 109.50 -7.86
C ALA A 531 -20.38 110.97 -8.12
N ARG A 532 -21.48 111.21 -8.85
CA ARG A 532 -22.05 112.55 -9.06
C ARG A 532 -22.62 113.14 -7.76
N GLU A 533 -23.31 112.34 -6.95
CA GLU A 533 -23.82 112.78 -5.65
C GLU A 533 -22.67 113.09 -4.67
N ILE A 534 -21.62 112.27 -4.66
CA ILE A 534 -20.41 112.52 -3.86
C ILE A 534 -19.72 113.83 -4.28
N ASP A 535 -19.61 114.15 -5.57
CA ASP A 535 -19.09 115.46 -6.02
C ASP A 535 -20.01 116.62 -5.59
N ALA A 536 -21.33 116.46 -5.74
CA ALA A 536 -22.30 117.46 -5.28
C ALA A 536 -22.20 117.69 -3.75
N GLN A 537 -22.07 116.63 -2.96
CA GLN A 537 -21.83 116.70 -1.51
C GLN A 537 -20.44 117.28 -1.19
N PHE A 538 -19.42 117.05 -2.01
CA PHE A 538 -18.09 117.64 -1.85
C PHE A 538 -18.12 119.16 -2.09
N GLN A 539 -18.80 119.62 -3.16
CA GLN A 539 -19.00 121.05 -3.42
C GLN A 539 -19.91 121.72 -2.37
N ALA A 540 -20.92 121.02 -1.85
CA ALA A 540 -21.73 121.49 -0.73
C ALA A 540 -20.88 121.65 0.55
N ARG A 541 -20.03 120.68 0.88
CA ARG A 541 -19.09 120.76 2.01
C ARG A 541 -18.05 121.87 1.86
N ILE A 542 -17.53 122.11 0.64
CA ILE A 542 -16.66 123.27 0.38
C ILE A 542 -17.39 124.57 0.71
N ARG A 543 -18.63 124.74 0.23
CA ARG A 543 -19.46 125.92 0.48
C ARG A 543 -19.72 126.13 1.98
N GLN A 544 -20.14 125.07 2.68
CA GLN A 544 -20.41 125.07 4.11
C GLN A 544 -19.16 125.31 4.97
N ASN A 545 -17.97 124.90 4.52
CA ASN A 545 -16.71 125.14 5.23
C ASN A 545 -16.24 126.61 5.07
N TYR A 546 -16.45 127.22 3.91
CA TYR A 546 -16.27 128.68 3.74
C TYR A 546 -17.27 129.50 4.58
N GLU A 547 -18.53 129.03 4.72
CA GLU A 547 -19.50 129.64 5.64
C GLU A 547 -19.10 129.47 7.11
N LEU A 548 -18.58 128.31 7.53
CA LEU A 548 -18.06 128.09 8.89
C LEU A 548 -16.82 128.95 9.19
N LEU A 549 -15.94 129.18 8.20
CA LEU A 549 -14.82 130.11 8.36
C LEU A 549 -15.29 131.57 8.45
N SER A 550 -16.44 131.91 7.86
CA SER A 550 -17.10 133.21 7.99
C SER A 550 -17.78 133.38 9.37
N ASP A 551 -18.56 132.39 9.84
CA ASP A 551 -19.18 132.43 11.17
C ASP A 551 -18.12 132.43 12.28
N PHE A 552 -16.99 131.73 12.11
CA PHE A 552 -15.87 131.78 13.05
C PHE A 552 -15.27 133.19 13.23
N ILE A 553 -15.27 134.01 12.16
CA ILE A 553 -14.81 135.41 12.22
C ILE A 553 -15.86 136.32 12.87
N LEU A 554 -17.16 136.08 12.62
CA LEU A 554 -18.26 136.82 13.26
C LEU A 554 -18.43 136.47 14.76
N ARG A 555 -18.17 135.21 15.14
CA ARG A 555 -18.52 134.64 16.45
C ARG A 555 -17.40 134.69 17.49
N MET A 556 -16.23 135.23 17.14
CA MET A 556 -15.20 135.61 18.11
C MET A 556 -15.39 137.03 18.67
N GLY A 557 -16.42 137.76 18.21
CA GLY A 557 -16.89 139.02 18.79
C GLY A 557 -18.22 138.85 19.55
N SER A 558 -18.46 139.71 20.56
CA SER A 558 -19.73 139.79 21.33
C SER A 558 -20.19 138.52 22.08
N VAL A 559 -19.37 138.13 23.06
CA VAL A 559 -19.73 137.47 24.33
C VAL A 559 -21.19 137.69 24.80
N ALA A 560 -21.93 136.61 25.07
CA ALA A 560 -22.99 136.55 26.10
C ALA A 560 -23.45 135.10 26.40
N GLY A 561 -23.70 134.79 27.68
CA GLY A 561 -24.47 133.60 28.12
C GLY A 561 -23.73 132.25 28.08
N GLY A 562 -24.10 131.34 28.98
CA GLY A 562 -23.53 129.99 29.01
C GLY A 562 -24.31 129.00 29.88
N ARG A 563 -23.80 127.76 29.91
CA ARG A 563 -24.32 126.52 30.56
C ARG A 563 -25.25 125.63 29.70
N LYS A 564 -24.72 124.43 29.43
CA LYS A 564 -25.31 123.07 29.29
C LYS A 564 -26.76 122.87 29.81
N PRO A 565 -27.49 121.76 29.45
CA PRO A 565 -27.03 120.46 28.90
C PRO A 565 -27.96 119.78 27.84
N ILE A 566 -27.79 118.45 27.66
CA ILE A 566 -28.75 117.40 27.19
C ILE A 566 -28.72 117.00 25.70
N ASP A 567 -28.15 115.82 25.47
CA ASP A 567 -28.60 114.62 24.72
C ASP A 567 -29.57 114.72 23.52
N LEU A 568 -29.22 114.01 22.44
CA LEU A 568 -30.15 113.44 21.45
C LEU A 568 -30.03 111.90 21.46
N PRO A 569 -31.13 111.16 21.23
CA PRO A 569 -31.14 109.69 21.26
C PRO A 569 -30.73 109.06 19.91
N VAL A 570 -30.33 107.78 19.95
CA VAL A 570 -30.24 106.90 18.77
C VAL A 570 -31.23 105.76 18.97
N ASN A 571 -32.30 105.77 18.18
CA ASN A 571 -33.32 104.73 18.10
C ASN A 571 -33.03 103.93 16.81
N GLU A 572 -32.49 102.71 16.87
CA GLU A 572 -33.17 101.42 17.11
C GLU A 572 -33.88 100.82 15.88
N LEU A 573 -34.06 99.49 15.94
CA LEU A 573 -34.73 98.55 15.03
C LEU A 573 -33.92 97.99 13.82
N PRO A 574 -34.12 96.70 13.45
CA PRO A 574 -34.33 95.55 14.35
C PRO A 574 -33.62 94.23 13.92
N ASP A 575 -33.40 93.32 14.88
CA ASP A 575 -33.07 91.90 14.64
C ASP A 575 -34.22 90.99 15.14
N PRO A 576 -34.88 90.17 14.28
CA PRO A 576 -36.05 89.39 14.68
C PRO A 576 -36.01 87.88 14.35
N LEU A 577 -35.07 87.09 14.89
CA LEU A 577 -35.17 85.60 14.87
C LEU A 577 -34.97 84.93 16.23
N SER A 578 -35.93 85.09 17.16
CA SER A 578 -36.03 84.27 18.38
C SER A 578 -37.44 84.20 19.01
N ALA A 579 -38.29 83.30 18.49
CA ALA A 579 -39.50 82.78 19.17
C ALA A 579 -39.76 81.34 18.66
N ARG A 580 -39.47 80.26 19.40
CA ARG A 580 -40.00 79.75 20.69
C ARG A 580 -41.26 78.86 20.53
N ARG A 581 -41.09 77.57 20.87
CA ARG A 581 -42.09 76.48 20.98
C ARG A 581 -43.49 76.92 21.48
N SER A 582 -44.55 76.31 20.94
CA SER A 582 -45.32 75.22 21.59
C SER A 582 -46.67 74.94 20.89
N GLY A 583 -47.20 73.70 20.96
CA GLY A 583 -48.56 73.38 20.50
C GLY A 583 -48.82 71.93 20.07
N GLU A 584 -49.23 71.08 21.02
CA GLU A 584 -49.96 69.82 20.77
C GLU A 584 -51.41 70.01 21.28
N PRO A 585 -52.47 69.33 20.75
CA PRO A 585 -52.73 67.93 21.17
C PRO A 585 -53.54 67.01 20.23
N ARG A 586 -53.10 65.75 20.12
CA ARG A 586 -53.84 64.46 20.32
C ARG A 586 -55.34 64.24 19.96
N ALA A 587 -55.61 63.03 19.40
CA ALA A 587 -56.89 62.27 19.28
C ALA A 587 -57.89 62.73 18.17
N LYS A 588 -58.66 61.88 17.44
CA LYS A 588 -59.03 60.42 17.47
C LYS A 588 -59.69 60.07 16.09
N ALA A 589 -60.02 58.83 15.63
CA ALA A 589 -59.90 57.45 16.10
C ALA A 589 -60.05 56.40 14.96
N ARG A 590 -59.44 55.21 15.12
CA ARG A 590 -59.92 53.81 14.84
C ARG A 590 -60.82 53.52 13.60
N SER A 591 -60.35 52.75 12.59
CA SER A 591 -60.39 51.26 12.46
C SER A 591 -61.68 50.73 11.77
N PRO A 592 -61.72 49.55 11.08
CA PRO A 592 -60.85 48.34 11.10
C PRO A 592 -60.31 47.92 9.71
N ARG A 593 -59.84 46.69 9.42
CA ARG A 593 -58.78 45.83 10.02
C ARG A 593 -58.60 44.56 9.15
N GLY A 594 -57.36 44.09 8.99
CA GLY A 594 -57.02 42.68 8.75
C GLY A 594 -56.04 42.44 7.58
N ASP A 595 -55.09 41.49 7.65
CA ASP A 595 -54.56 40.70 8.79
C ASP A 595 -53.08 40.30 8.50
N GLU A 596 -52.36 39.86 9.55
CA GLU A 596 -51.21 38.91 9.65
C GLU A 596 -50.22 38.69 8.45
N ASP A 597 -48.89 38.53 8.61
CA ASP A 597 -48.03 38.35 9.80
C ASP A 597 -46.55 38.74 9.53
N ALA A 598 -45.66 38.65 10.52
CA ALA A 598 -44.23 38.98 10.39
C ALA A 598 -43.32 38.17 11.35
N ASP A 599 -42.02 38.04 11.04
CA ASP A 599 -40.96 37.76 12.03
C ASP A 599 -39.57 38.29 11.60
N ASP A 600 -38.73 38.61 12.58
CA ASP A 600 -37.30 38.95 12.48
C ASP A 600 -36.46 37.69 12.90
N GLY A 601 -35.13 37.60 13.01
CA GLY A 601 -33.99 38.52 12.89
C GLY A 601 -32.69 37.76 13.25
N ALA A 602 -31.53 38.42 13.10
CA ALA A 602 -30.19 37.90 13.46
C ALA A 602 -29.79 38.35 14.91
N PRO A 603 -28.56 38.15 15.47
CA PRO A 603 -27.30 37.63 14.91
C PRO A 603 -26.52 36.66 15.85
N ALA A 604 -25.17 36.65 15.79
CA ALA A 604 -24.29 35.68 16.47
C ALA A 604 -23.27 36.33 17.45
N SER A 605 -22.77 35.54 18.43
CA SER A 605 -21.42 35.66 19.04
C SER A 605 -21.09 34.48 19.98
N ASP A 606 -19.81 34.35 20.33
CA ASP A 606 -19.13 33.29 21.11
C ASP A 606 -18.30 33.98 22.24
N PRO A 607 -17.66 33.34 23.27
CA PRO A 607 -17.80 32.02 23.92
C PRO A 607 -17.95 32.11 25.48
N GLU A 608 -17.71 30.98 26.17
CA GLU A 608 -17.11 30.81 27.53
C GLU A 608 -17.96 30.68 28.84
N ASP A 609 -17.78 29.47 29.44
CA ASP A 609 -17.52 29.18 30.87
C ASP A 609 -18.68 29.03 31.91
N ARG A 610 -18.39 28.19 32.94
CA ARG A 610 -19.03 28.02 34.27
C ARG A 610 -20.31 27.18 34.44
N ARG A 611 -20.07 25.92 34.85
CA ARG A 611 -20.81 25.23 35.94
C ARG A 611 -20.58 25.97 37.28
N PRO A 612 -21.32 25.74 38.41
CA PRO A 612 -22.09 24.52 38.75
C PRO A 612 -23.40 24.72 39.55
N SER A 613 -23.98 23.59 40.01
CA SER A 613 -24.80 23.43 41.23
C SER A 613 -26.27 23.92 41.17
N ALA A 614 -27.27 23.25 41.76
CA ALA A 614 -27.46 21.83 42.16
C ALA A 614 -28.94 21.59 42.53
N ALA A 615 -29.31 20.31 42.68
CA ALA A 615 -29.96 19.73 43.87
C ALA A 615 -31.22 18.87 43.62
N ARG A 616 -31.10 17.59 44.06
CA ARG A 616 -32.11 16.79 44.77
C ARG A 616 -33.36 16.31 43.98
N ALA A 617 -33.86 15.09 44.18
CA ALA A 617 -33.34 13.97 45.01
C ALA A 617 -33.91 12.62 44.58
N ALA A 618 -33.11 11.56 44.81
CA ALA A 618 -33.47 10.22 45.29
C ALA A 618 -34.47 9.37 44.47
N LYS A 619 -34.46 8.03 44.55
CA LYS A 619 -33.82 7.12 45.54
C LYS A 619 -32.95 6.03 44.88
N ASP A 620 -32.04 5.52 45.70
CA ASP A 620 -31.56 4.13 45.89
C ASP A 620 -31.93 3.07 44.83
N GLY A 621 -31.07 2.11 44.49
CA GLY A 621 -29.77 1.70 45.07
C GLY A 621 -29.53 0.23 44.71
N ARG A 622 -28.33 -0.22 44.29
CA ARG A 622 -27.06 -0.28 45.04
C ARG A 622 -27.11 -1.33 46.17
N GLU A 623 -26.16 -2.27 46.29
CA GLU A 623 -24.94 -2.49 45.49
C GLU A 623 -24.30 -3.87 45.77
N ASP A 624 -23.05 -4.02 45.31
CA ASP A 624 -21.99 -4.91 45.80
C ASP A 624 -21.90 -6.36 45.33
N ALA A 625 -20.64 -6.79 45.22
CA ALA A 625 -20.19 -8.10 44.78
C ALA A 625 -19.09 -8.59 45.74
N HIS A 626 -19.18 -9.87 46.13
CA HIS A 626 -18.13 -10.69 46.77
C HIS A 626 -18.69 -12.13 46.89
N ARG A 627 -17.92 -13.20 47.11
CA ARG A 627 -16.52 -13.56 46.79
C ARG A 627 -16.29 -14.97 47.38
N ASP A 628 -15.57 -15.85 46.67
CA ASP A 628 -14.95 -17.09 47.18
C ASP A 628 -15.86 -18.20 47.78
N ALA A 629 -15.25 -19.38 47.97
CA ALA A 629 -15.62 -20.54 48.81
C ALA A 629 -16.68 -21.59 48.35
N ASP A 630 -16.17 -22.69 47.80
CA ASP A 630 -16.09 -24.05 48.40
C ASP A 630 -17.34 -24.96 48.63
N GLU A 631 -17.12 -26.25 48.31
CA GLU A 631 -17.65 -27.50 48.93
C GLU A 631 -19.17 -27.83 48.82
N ASP A 632 -19.64 -29.06 48.56
CA ASP A 632 -18.96 -30.34 48.26
C ASP A 632 -19.88 -31.34 47.50
N ASP A 633 -19.26 -32.39 46.96
CA ASP A 633 -19.70 -33.77 46.66
C ASP A 633 -21.19 -34.14 46.44
N ASP A 634 -21.43 -34.96 45.38
CA ASP A 634 -21.94 -36.32 45.59
C ASP A 634 -21.39 -37.27 44.51
N ASP A 635 -21.25 -38.56 44.84
CA ASP A 635 -20.16 -39.42 44.32
C ASP A 635 -20.60 -40.53 43.31
N ALA A 636 -19.63 -41.36 42.90
CA ALA A 636 -19.72 -42.64 42.15
C ALA A 636 -19.58 -42.59 40.60
N ALA A 637 -18.37 -42.81 40.06
CA ALA A 637 -17.70 -44.11 39.81
C ALA A 637 -18.17 -44.80 38.51
N GLU A 638 -17.38 -44.80 37.43
CA GLU A 638 -16.13 -45.56 37.19
C GLU A 638 -16.33 -47.07 37.00
N ALA A 639 -15.99 -47.58 35.81
CA ALA A 639 -14.87 -48.52 35.61
C ALA A 639 -14.69 -48.89 34.11
N GLU A 640 -13.50 -48.63 33.57
CA GLU A 640 -12.69 -49.40 32.59
C GLU A 640 -13.36 -50.30 31.49
N ARG A 641 -12.86 -50.48 30.25
CA ARG A 641 -11.46 -50.80 29.83
C ARG A 641 -11.13 -50.48 28.36
N GLU A 642 -9.85 -50.16 28.16
CA GLU A 642 -8.93 -50.63 27.11
C GLU A 642 -9.43 -50.90 25.66
N GLY A 643 -8.79 -50.23 24.68
CA GLY A 643 -7.93 -50.98 23.77
C GLY A 643 -8.02 -50.76 22.23
N SER A 644 -6.83 -50.79 21.60
CA SER A 644 -6.54 -51.10 20.18
C SER A 644 -7.06 -50.20 19.03
N GLN A 645 -6.19 -49.28 18.60
CA GLN A 645 -5.51 -49.27 17.28
C GLN A 645 -6.31 -49.53 15.97
N SER A 646 -6.29 -48.51 15.09
CA SER A 646 -6.15 -48.51 13.60
C SER A 646 -6.03 -49.86 12.86
N PRO A 647 -6.56 -50.01 11.62
CA PRO A 647 -6.14 -49.12 10.51
C PRO A 647 -7.13 -48.91 9.32
N GLY A 648 -6.71 -48.08 8.35
CA GLY A 648 -6.91 -48.37 6.92
C GLY A 648 -7.82 -47.42 6.12
N GLY A 649 -7.25 -46.76 5.10
CA GLY A 649 -7.99 -46.04 4.05
C GLY A 649 -7.92 -46.74 2.69
N ARG A 650 -8.34 -46.00 1.63
CA ARG A 650 -8.32 -46.22 0.16
C ARG A 650 -9.63 -45.65 -0.43
N ASP A 651 -9.80 -45.20 -1.68
CA ASP A 651 -8.95 -44.87 -2.85
C ASP A 651 -9.91 -44.28 -3.93
N PRO A 652 -9.51 -43.96 -5.18
CA PRO A 652 -8.24 -43.40 -5.68
C PRO A 652 -8.46 -42.14 -6.55
N GLY A 653 -7.39 -41.41 -6.87
CA GLY A 653 -7.41 -40.36 -7.92
C GLY A 653 -6.21 -40.46 -8.84
N TRP A 654 -6.41 -40.93 -10.08
CA TRP A 654 -5.33 -41.16 -11.05
C TRP A 654 -4.59 -39.85 -11.40
N ARG A 655 -3.24 -39.87 -11.40
CA ARG A 655 -2.41 -38.72 -11.73
C ARG A 655 -1.47 -39.05 -12.89
N TRP A 656 -1.22 -38.06 -13.75
CA TRP A 656 -0.50 -38.23 -15.03
C TRP A 656 0.97 -38.65 -14.91
N ARG A 657 1.53 -38.78 -13.70
CA ARG A 657 2.91 -39.28 -13.49
C ARG A 657 3.08 -40.74 -13.88
N ASP A 658 2.03 -41.56 -13.75
CA ASP A 658 2.13 -43.00 -14.07
C ASP A 658 2.15 -43.26 -15.58
N LEU A 659 1.52 -42.39 -16.38
CA LEU A 659 1.57 -42.44 -17.85
C LEU A 659 2.96 -42.09 -18.43
N LEU A 660 3.83 -41.45 -17.65
CA LEU A 660 5.23 -41.22 -18.01
C LEU A 660 6.18 -42.31 -17.49
N ALA A 661 5.72 -43.17 -16.59
CA ALA A 661 6.50 -44.32 -16.11
C ALA A 661 6.41 -45.55 -17.04
N SER A 662 5.42 -45.59 -17.94
CA SER A 662 5.17 -46.72 -18.84
C SER A 662 5.82 -46.60 -20.24
N MET A 663 6.82 -45.72 -20.42
CA MET A 663 7.50 -45.51 -21.71
C MET A 663 9.02 -45.26 -21.58
N ASP A 664 9.78 -46.26 -21.11
CA ASP A 664 11.17 -46.46 -21.54
C ASP A 664 11.55 -47.96 -21.48
N PRO A 665 11.86 -48.63 -22.61
CA PRO A 665 12.17 -50.08 -22.64
C PRO A 665 13.63 -50.40 -23.02
N LYS A 666 14.40 -51.04 -22.12
CA LYS A 666 15.69 -51.70 -22.43
C LYS A 666 16.01 -52.93 -21.56
N ASP A 667 16.51 -53.98 -22.22
CA ASP A 667 17.12 -55.22 -21.70
C ASP A 667 18.60 -54.97 -21.28
N GLU A 668 19.49 -55.88 -20.87
CA GLU A 668 19.75 -57.35 -20.90
C GLU A 668 20.69 -57.64 -19.67
N ASP A 669 21.00 -58.81 -19.10
CA ASP A 669 20.60 -60.25 -19.14
C ASP A 669 21.07 -60.88 -17.77
N PRO A 670 20.68 -62.11 -17.31
CA PRO A 670 20.84 -62.53 -15.90
C PRO A 670 22.09 -63.38 -15.56
N GLU A 671 22.45 -63.47 -14.27
CA GLU A 671 23.37 -64.49 -13.71
C GLU A 671 22.76 -65.34 -12.57
N PRO A 672 23.07 -66.65 -12.47
CA PRO A 672 22.57 -67.56 -11.43
C PRO A 672 23.53 -67.73 -10.22
N GLY A 673 22.97 -67.78 -9.00
CA GLY A 673 23.74 -67.70 -7.76
C GLY A 673 24.38 -68.99 -7.23
N ALA A 674 25.08 -68.88 -6.08
CA ALA A 674 25.74 -70.00 -5.42
C ALA A 674 25.84 -69.89 -3.88
N ARG A 675 25.72 -71.05 -3.20
CA ARG A 675 26.26 -71.40 -1.86
C ARG A 675 25.74 -70.66 -0.61
N LYS A 676 24.74 -71.29 0.04
CA LYS A 676 24.57 -71.22 1.50
C LYS A 676 25.82 -71.73 2.23
N ARG A 677 26.04 -71.26 3.46
CA ARG A 677 27.02 -71.83 4.40
C ARG A 677 26.45 -71.90 5.82
N ARG A 678 25.78 -73.00 6.16
CA ARG A 678 25.61 -73.59 7.49
C ARG A 678 24.95 -74.96 7.35
#